data_AF-A0A0V1NGZ2-F1
#
_entry.id   AF-A0A0V1NGZ2-F1
#
_cell.length_a   1.000
_cell.length_b   1.000
_cell.length_c   1.000
_cell.angle_alpha   90.00
_cell.angle_beta   90.00
_cell.angle_gamma   90.00
#
_symmetry.space_group_name_H-M   'P 1'
#
loop_
_entity.id
_entity.type
_entity.pdbx_description
1 polymer ?
#
loop_
_entity_poly.entity_id
_entity_poly.type
_entity_poly.pdbx_seq_one_letter_code
_entity_poly.pdbx_strand_id
1 'polypeptide(L)'
;MLTLLAAYFRTMGTEFKVTALLLFSLLFASCNGTCLFGCSDREYWFEFNSWWTGPNVCKEESVKEKPATNETNFHPSITSTCISTYNVHSCESSKIINGKEIINTTTYQCCHGFARNFRKGCLVELELEDLATTLKNLNLTLLEESLEKSGLLTQLNKRNITLFAPTNEAFSQSSSDGSEIAQVIVFETGDTMRPVKDILLGYISPGFHYSFNLKDGNELQTLRTGGKLTVSVNKNNAALSVNCAEIKNANVQFKNGVLHVVNKPLFPATETIWEMLNSNPEFSIFLSLMNDSTKEMLNNKDLTLTVFAFNDEAFQKLPQQVQSDIRSKRSCFADFMHYYIMEKMMCKNMLSHDLNILDIFFLSHKRNEDSIIENLNLTGEGRVGLNGILHTVTEVYIPQKARTLYSAIQESISEEMASLFEKSGITKMLSTESATVLLPPISAVTEIGNMEANSLQNEISRYVVIGEKYNFEEPSKQLTSLAKQNLKFSREMKNMAYSLIFESKQNKYVNCVAVEKSNIPSCNAVLHKLSEPLPKYGKTLMDVLRGMDNMKQFVMLMETSGLDKNLSDPEFSATVLAFEDDAFDNIYKDTDKENLLANKSDVELLMKRHIIPVSLCCYKLCENTLFGNSFRAMDGLVYQSKGFSGHCSHFGNSGMKQCDAAVSDNGVVHILQSPLYPARAYNFINFPFIDSLAIGRPVQEFFSNVPFFN
;
A
#
# COMPACT_ATOMS: atom_id res chain seq x y z
N MET A 1 -53.26 -14.95 1.00
CA MET A 1 -52.15 -15.29 1.92
C MET A 1 -52.14 -14.42 3.17
N LEU A 2 -52.21 -13.08 3.05
CA LEU A 2 -52.28 -12.14 4.19
C LEU A 2 -53.52 -12.30 5.11
N THR A 3 -54.67 -12.72 4.56
CA THR A 3 -55.89 -12.99 5.35
C THR A 3 -55.82 -14.28 6.17
N LEU A 4 -55.05 -15.28 5.73
CA LEU A 4 -54.78 -16.53 6.47
C LEU A 4 -53.74 -16.30 7.59
N LEU A 5 -52.76 -15.42 7.36
CA LEU A 5 -51.78 -15.00 8.37
C LEU A 5 -52.42 -14.20 9.51
N ALA A 6 -53.37 -13.30 9.21
CA ALA A 6 -54.06 -12.51 10.22
C ALA A 6 -54.93 -13.36 11.19
N ALA A 7 -55.46 -14.49 10.71
CA ALA A 7 -56.20 -15.44 11.54
C ALA A 7 -55.27 -16.25 12.47
N TYR A 8 -54.06 -16.59 12.00
CA TYR A 8 -53.06 -17.34 12.77
C TYR A 8 -52.40 -16.49 13.88
N PHE A 9 -52.28 -15.17 13.70
CA PHE A 9 -51.69 -14.26 14.69
C PHE A 9 -52.63 -13.88 15.85
N ARG A 10 -53.95 -14.15 15.74
CA ARG A 10 -54.91 -13.88 16.82
C ARG A 10 -54.91 -14.93 17.92
N THR A 11 -54.35 -16.12 17.69
CA THR A 11 -54.40 -17.26 18.62
C THR A 11 -53.13 -17.50 19.42
N MET A 12 -52.06 -16.70 19.24
CA MET A 12 -50.79 -16.88 19.96
C MET A 12 -50.60 -15.90 21.12
N GLY A 13 -50.09 -16.42 22.23
CA GLY A 13 -49.78 -15.69 23.46
C GLY A 13 -48.70 -14.61 23.27
N THR A 14 -48.68 -13.65 24.19
CA THR A 14 -47.94 -12.37 24.12
C THR A 14 -46.43 -12.52 23.89
N GLU A 15 -45.80 -13.62 24.30
CA GLU A 15 -44.36 -13.82 24.11
C GLU A 15 -43.95 -14.12 22.65
N PHE A 16 -44.82 -14.73 21.82
CA PHE A 16 -44.50 -15.05 20.42
C PHE A 16 -44.65 -13.87 19.45
N LYS A 17 -45.33 -12.78 19.87
CA LYS A 17 -45.49 -11.57 19.05
C LYS A 17 -44.20 -10.74 18.97
N VAL A 18 -43.37 -10.79 20.01
CA VAL A 18 -42.09 -10.07 20.07
C VAL A 18 -41.07 -10.72 19.13
N THR A 19 -41.04 -12.05 19.05
CA THR A 19 -40.16 -12.80 18.14
C THR A 19 -40.54 -12.60 16.67
N ALA A 20 -41.83 -12.49 16.35
CA ALA A 20 -42.30 -12.20 15.00
C ALA A 20 -41.99 -10.76 14.55
N LEU A 21 -42.02 -9.78 15.47
CA LEU A 21 -41.59 -8.40 15.22
C LEU A 21 -40.07 -8.28 15.01
N LEU A 22 -39.28 -9.08 15.74
CA LEU A 22 -37.83 -9.18 15.56
C LEU A 22 -37.43 -9.85 14.23
N LEU A 23 -38.21 -10.84 13.77
CA LEU A 23 -38.01 -11.45 12.45
C LEU A 23 -38.43 -10.50 11.31
N PHE A 24 -39.43 -9.65 11.52
CA PHE A 24 -39.83 -8.63 10.54
C PHE A 24 -38.79 -7.50 10.44
N SER A 25 -38.14 -7.09 11.53
CA SER A 25 -37.05 -6.10 11.48
C SER A 25 -35.77 -6.65 10.86
N LEU A 26 -35.49 -7.97 11.00
CA LEU A 26 -34.38 -8.63 10.33
C LEU A 26 -34.55 -8.73 8.80
N LEU A 27 -35.78 -8.78 8.29
CA LEU A 27 -36.07 -8.79 6.84
C LEU A 27 -35.96 -7.41 6.16
N PHE A 28 -35.91 -6.32 6.92
CA PHE A 28 -35.75 -4.95 6.40
C PHE A 28 -34.35 -4.36 6.62
N ALA A 29 -33.44 -5.08 7.29
CA ALA A 29 -32.10 -4.60 7.60
C ALA A 29 -31.01 -4.99 6.58
N SER A 30 -31.33 -5.77 5.53
CA SER A 30 -30.36 -6.16 4.50
C SER A 30 -30.85 -5.80 3.09
N CYS A 31 -30.67 -4.54 2.72
CA CYS A 31 -30.68 -4.14 1.32
C CYS A 31 -29.49 -3.20 1.04
N ASN A 32 -28.29 -3.75 1.21
CA ASN A 32 -27.08 -3.22 0.60
C ASN A 32 -26.58 -4.26 -0.40
N GLY A 33 -26.60 -3.91 -1.68
CA GLY A 33 -25.86 -4.62 -2.73
C GLY A 33 -26.66 -5.65 -3.55
N THR A 34 -26.88 -5.30 -4.82
CA THR A 34 -27.18 -6.17 -5.98
C THR A 34 -28.48 -7.01 -5.93
N CYS A 35 -29.57 -6.43 -6.43
CA CYS A 35 -30.74 -7.18 -6.90
C CYS A 35 -30.62 -7.43 -8.41
N LEU A 36 -30.69 -8.70 -8.81
CA LEU A 36 -30.48 -9.22 -10.18
C LEU A 36 -31.74 -9.20 -11.07
N PHE A 37 -32.79 -8.50 -10.66
CA PHE A 37 -33.95 -8.22 -11.50
C PHE A 37 -34.32 -6.74 -11.34
N GLY A 38 -34.33 -6.02 -12.46
CA GLY A 38 -34.47 -4.57 -12.49
C GLY A 38 -35.72 -4.07 -11.75
N CYS A 39 -35.50 -3.14 -10.83
CA CYS A 39 -36.54 -2.23 -10.37
C CYS A 39 -36.84 -1.21 -11.49
N SER A 40 -37.48 -1.67 -12.56
CA SER A 40 -38.34 -0.82 -13.38
C SER A 40 -39.75 -0.96 -12.80
N ASP A 41 -40.43 0.17 -12.59
CA ASP A 41 -41.86 0.26 -12.25
C ASP A 41 -42.23 0.17 -10.76
N ARG A 42 -41.60 1.04 -9.95
CA ARG A 42 -42.17 1.48 -8.66
C ARG A 42 -42.41 3.00 -8.57
N GLU A 43 -42.46 3.70 -9.70
CA GLU A 43 -42.67 5.16 -9.74
C GLU A 43 -44.14 5.61 -9.64
N TYR A 44 -45.14 4.75 -9.89
CA TYR A 44 -46.53 5.21 -9.99
C TYR A 44 -47.37 5.17 -8.70
N TRP A 45 -46.86 4.67 -7.57
CA TRP A 45 -47.63 4.59 -6.31
C TRP A 45 -47.22 5.59 -5.22
N PHE A 46 -46.24 6.46 -5.47
CA PHE A 46 -45.74 7.45 -4.48
C PHE A 46 -45.92 8.93 -4.87
N GLU A 47 -46.49 9.26 -6.03
CA GLU A 47 -46.66 10.67 -6.43
C GLU A 47 -47.70 11.45 -5.59
N PHE A 48 -48.58 10.78 -4.84
CA PHE A 48 -49.66 11.47 -4.10
C PHE A 48 -49.31 11.93 -2.67
N ASN A 49 -48.17 11.54 -2.08
CA ASN A 49 -47.84 11.85 -0.68
C ASN A 49 -46.39 12.31 -0.42
N SER A 50 -45.74 12.88 -1.42
CA SER A 50 -44.44 13.55 -1.24
C SER A 50 -44.58 14.75 -0.31
N TRP A 51 -43.95 14.67 0.87
CA TRP A 51 -44.09 15.70 1.90
C TRP A 51 -43.59 17.08 1.45
N TRP A 52 -42.63 17.11 0.54
CA TRP A 52 -42.04 18.33 -0.03
C TRP A 52 -42.99 19.10 -0.96
N THR A 53 -44.19 18.58 -1.23
CA THR A 53 -45.26 19.29 -1.96
C THR A 53 -46.32 19.90 -1.04
N GLY A 54 -46.07 19.88 0.28
CA GLY A 54 -46.97 20.44 1.29
C GLY A 54 -46.69 21.91 1.64
N PRO A 55 -47.50 22.51 2.53
CA PRO A 55 -47.32 23.89 2.97
C PRO A 55 -45.99 24.09 3.74
N ASN A 56 -45.47 25.32 3.71
CA ASN A 56 -44.24 25.75 4.38
C ASN A 56 -42.99 24.93 4.01
N VAL A 57 -42.96 24.38 2.79
CA VAL A 57 -41.78 23.78 2.18
C VAL A 57 -41.14 24.81 1.26
N CYS A 58 -39.87 25.08 1.49
CA CYS A 58 -39.04 25.96 0.70
C CYS A 58 -38.23 25.14 -0.31
N LYS A 59 -38.11 25.68 -1.53
CA LYS A 59 -37.37 25.08 -2.65
C LYS A 59 -36.13 25.92 -2.93
N GLU A 60 -34.98 25.28 -3.01
CA GLU A 60 -33.70 25.88 -3.37
C GLU A 60 -33.16 25.21 -4.65
N GLU A 61 -32.64 26.01 -5.57
CA GLU A 61 -32.08 25.54 -6.83
C GLU A 61 -30.63 26.03 -6.96
N SER A 62 -29.73 25.13 -7.34
CA SER A 62 -28.33 25.48 -7.61
C SER A 62 -27.82 24.82 -8.88
N VAL A 63 -26.89 25.48 -9.55
CA VAL A 63 -26.29 25.03 -10.83
C VAL A 63 -24.78 25.01 -10.66
N LYS A 64 -24.14 23.89 -11.03
CA LYS A 64 -22.68 23.74 -11.06
C LYS A 64 -22.21 23.35 -12.45
N GLU A 65 -21.08 23.92 -12.89
CA GLU A 65 -20.38 23.53 -14.12
C GLU A 65 -19.08 22.81 -13.78
N LYS A 66 -18.80 21.68 -14.43
CA LYS A 66 -17.49 20.99 -14.36
C LYS A 66 -17.07 20.47 -15.74
N PRO A 67 -15.77 20.30 -16.02
CA PRO A 67 -15.30 19.68 -17.27
C PRO A 67 -15.78 18.23 -17.39
N ALA A 68 -16.23 17.81 -18.57
CA ALA A 68 -16.71 16.45 -18.80
C ALA A 68 -15.52 15.46 -18.88
N THR A 69 -15.59 14.36 -18.13
CA THR A 69 -14.46 13.42 -17.96
C THR A 69 -14.33 12.38 -19.07
N ASN A 70 -15.25 12.33 -20.04
CA ASN A 70 -15.22 11.37 -21.15
C ASN A 70 -15.51 12.07 -22.50
N GLU A 71 -14.51 12.09 -23.37
CA GLU A 71 -14.70 12.30 -24.81
C GLU A 71 -15.24 11.00 -25.42
N THR A 72 -16.55 10.76 -25.40
CA THR A 72 -17.18 9.87 -26.40
C THR A 72 -18.67 10.15 -26.58
N ASN A 73 -18.99 10.57 -27.81
CA ASN A 73 -20.20 10.33 -28.59
C ASN A 73 -21.58 10.72 -28.02
N PHE A 74 -22.04 11.89 -28.51
CA PHE A 74 -23.35 12.16 -29.11
C PHE A 74 -24.53 11.23 -28.73
N HIS A 75 -25.07 11.41 -27.52
CA HIS A 75 -26.50 11.48 -27.23
C HIS A 75 -26.68 12.26 -25.91
N PRO A 76 -27.66 13.17 -25.78
CA PRO A 76 -27.89 13.90 -24.53
C PRO A 76 -28.51 12.95 -23.49
N SER A 77 -27.66 12.23 -22.74
CA SER A 77 -28.09 11.47 -21.58
C SER A 77 -28.30 12.45 -20.41
N ILE A 78 -29.55 12.62 -20.00
CA ILE A 78 -29.90 13.29 -18.74
C ILE A 78 -29.95 12.20 -17.67
N THR A 79 -29.09 12.28 -16.68
CA THR A 79 -29.16 11.42 -15.50
C THR A 79 -29.70 12.23 -14.33
N SER A 80 -30.67 11.68 -13.61
CA SER A 80 -31.24 12.29 -12.41
C SER A 80 -31.17 11.34 -11.22
N THR A 81 -30.66 11.82 -10.09
CA THR A 81 -30.55 11.06 -8.84
C THR A 81 -31.12 11.88 -7.69
N CYS A 82 -32.03 11.29 -6.92
CA CYS A 82 -32.66 11.96 -5.77
C CYS A 82 -32.35 11.23 -4.45
N ILE A 83 -32.12 12.01 -3.40
CA ILE A 83 -31.90 11.54 -2.03
C ILE A 83 -32.97 12.18 -1.14
N SER A 84 -33.64 11.35 -0.34
CA SER A 84 -34.67 11.79 0.61
C SER A 84 -34.32 11.39 2.03
N THR A 85 -34.30 12.36 2.93
CA THR A 85 -34.21 12.16 4.38
C THR A 85 -35.51 12.62 5.05
N TYR A 86 -35.59 12.53 6.39
CA TYR A 86 -36.73 13.08 7.12
C TYR A 86 -36.89 14.59 6.88
N ASN A 87 -35.80 15.36 6.79
CA ASN A 87 -35.89 16.83 6.72
C ASN A 87 -35.65 17.41 5.33
N VAL A 88 -35.15 16.62 4.37
CA VAL A 88 -34.69 17.12 3.07
C VAL A 88 -35.02 16.15 1.94
N HIS A 89 -35.45 16.68 0.81
CA HIS A 89 -35.53 15.96 -0.45
C HIS A 89 -34.70 16.71 -1.50
N SER A 90 -33.62 16.12 -1.98
CA SER A 90 -32.71 16.76 -2.94
C SER A 90 -32.54 15.89 -4.17
N CYS A 91 -32.66 16.50 -5.35
CA CYS A 91 -32.49 15.85 -6.65
C CYS A 91 -31.39 16.56 -7.43
N GLU A 92 -30.41 15.81 -7.91
CA GLU A 92 -29.40 16.28 -8.85
C GLU A 92 -29.73 15.75 -10.24
N SER A 93 -29.67 16.62 -11.25
CA SER A 93 -29.79 16.26 -12.66
C SER A 93 -28.57 16.78 -13.41
N SER A 94 -27.92 15.93 -14.20
CA SER A 94 -26.75 16.30 -14.98
C SER A 94 -27.08 16.33 -16.48
N LYS A 95 -26.50 17.30 -17.19
CA LYS A 95 -26.60 17.44 -18.64
C LYS A 95 -25.25 17.86 -19.21
N ILE A 96 -24.80 17.15 -20.25
CA ILE A 96 -23.55 17.48 -20.95
C ILE A 96 -23.87 18.42 -22.11
N ILE A 97 -23.23 19.59 -22.15
CA ILE A 97 -23.33 20.58 -23.23
C ILE A 97 -21.91 21.05 -23.56
N ASN A 98 -21.49 20.91 -24.82
CA ASN A 98 -20.19 21.42 -25.33
C ASN A 98 -18.96 21.01 -24.50
N GLY A 99 -18.88 19.75 -24.06
CA GLY A 99 -17.75 19.26 -23.25
C GLY A 99 -17.75 19.71 -21.78
N LYS A 100 -18.80 20.42 -21.33
CA LYS A 100 -19.05 20.74 -19.92
C LYS A 100 -20.25 19.96 -19.41
N GLU A 101 -20.14 19.42 -18.21
CA GLU A 101 -21.25 18.83 -17.47
C GLU A 101 -21.88 19.89 -16.56
N ILE A 102 -23.15 20.18 -16.80
CA ILE A 102 -23.97 21.09 -15.99
C ILE A 102 -24.81 20.24 -15.05
N ILE A 103 -24.66 20.45 -13.74
CA ILE A 103 -25.40 19.76 -12.69
C ILE A 103 -26.39 20.73 -12.06
N ASN A 104 -27.69 20.48 -12.26
CA ASN A 104 -28.77 21.21 -11.60
C ASN A 104 -29.21 20.43 -10.36
N THR A 105 -29.11 21.04 -9.19
CA THR A 105 -29.62 20.49 -7.92
C THR A 105 -30.88 21.23 -7.51
N THR A 106 -31.95 20.50 -7.21
CA THR A 106 -33.17 21.03 -6.59
C THR A 106 -33.35 20.42 -5.22
N THR A 107 -33.43 21.24 -4.18
CA THR A 107 -33.59 20.81 -2.79
C THR A 107 -34.87 21.37 -2.19
N TYR A 108 -35.65 20.51 -1.52
CA TYR A 108 -36.84 20.86 -0.78
C TYR A 108 -36.63 20.61 0.72
N GLN A 109 -36.97 21.60 1.54
CA GLN A 109 -36.81 21.59 2.99
C GLN A 109 -37.88 22.43 3.67
N CYS A 110 -38.05 22.30 4.99
CA CYS A 110 -38.92 23.22 5.72
C CYS A 110 -38.40 24.65 5.62
N CYS A 111 -39.32 25.60 5.41
CA CYS A 111 -38.99 27.01 5.51
C CYS A 111 -38.51 27.36 6.92
N HIS A 112 -37.67 28.38 7.02
CA HIS A 112 -37.16 28.89 8.30
C HIS A 112 -38.33 29.19 9.26
N GLY A 113 -38.23 28.72 10.51
CA GLY A 113 -39.30 28.81 11.51
C GLY A 113 -40.35 27.70 11.45
N PHE A 114 -40.21 26.72 10.55
CA PHE A 114 -41.11 25.57 10.47
C PHE A 114 -40.38 24.24 10.61
N ALA A 115 -41.07 23.25 11.14
CA ALA A 115 -40.61 21.87 11.32
C ALA A 115 -41.69 20.85 10.91
N ARG A 116 -41.25 19.58 10.83
CA ARG A 116 -42.07 18.46 10.41
C ARG A 116 -42.75 17.77 11.59
N ASN A 117 -43.96 17.25 11.36
CA ASN A 117 -44.70 16.37 12.27
C ASN A 117 -45.18 15.07 11.57
N PHE A 118 -44.33 14.48 10.72
CA PHE A 118 -44.62 13.30 9.88
C PHE A 118 -45.75 13.44 8.85
N ARG A 119 -46.46 14.58 8.80
CA ARG A 119 -47.47 14.88 7.79
C ARG A 119 -46.85 15.54 6.55
N LYS A 120 -47.69 15.77 5.53
CA LYS A 120 -47.35 16.47 4.30
C LYS A 120 -47.06 17.94 4.62
N GLY A 121 -45.90 18.44 4.20
CA GLY A 121 -45.42 19.80 4.50
C GLY A 121 -44.75 19.95 5.87
N CYS A 122 -44.58 21.20 6.28
CA CYS A 122 -43.97 21.61 7.54
C CYS A 122 -44.98 22.38 8.38
N LEU A 123 -45.74 21.64 9.18
CA LEU A 123 -46.93 22.15 9.88
C LEU A 123 -46.64 22.62 11.31
N VAL A 124 -45.43 22.38 11.82
CA VAL A 124 -45.04 22.81 13.17
C VAL A 124 -44.38 24.16 13.05
N GLU A 125 -45.01 25.21 13.58
CA GLU A 125 -44.39 26.52 13.73
C GLU A 125 -43.48 26.50 14.96
N LEU A 126 -42.26 27.03 14.82
CA LEU A 126 -41.26 27.08 15.86
C LEU A 126 -41.31 28.45 16.55
N GLU A 127 -41.35 28.45 17.87
CA GLU A 127 -41.16 29.68 18.66
C GLU A 127 -39.66 30.03 18.67
N LEU A 128 -39.26 30.95 17.78
CA LEU A 128 -37.87 31.35 17.63
C LEU A 128 -37.49 32.49 18.59
N GLU A 129 -36.38 32.31 19.28
CA GLU A 129 -35.78 33.32 20.16
C GLU A 129 -34.82 34.24 19.39
N ASP A 130 -34.40 35.36 20.00
CA ASP A 130 -33.31 36.17 19.45
C ASP A 130 -31.94 35.49 19.62
N LEU A 131 -30.93 36.00 18.91
CA LEU A 131 -29.58 35.44 18.92
C LEU A 131 -28.96 35.38 20.33
N ALA A 132 -29.10 36.44 21.14
CA ALA A 132 -28.49 36.50 22.46
C ALA A 132 -29.10 35.47 23.41
N THR A 133 -30.43 35.36 23.40
CA THR A 133 -31.17 34.36 24.18
C THR A 133 -30.80 32.94 23.74
N THR A 134 -30.74 32.70 22.42
CA THR A 134 -30.35 31.39 21.85
C THR A 134 -28.95 30.97 22.29
N LEU A 135 -27.98 31.90 22.25
CA LEU A 135 -26.60 31.64 22.70
C LEU A 135 -26.55 31.29 24.20
N LYS A 136 -27.31 32.00 25.04
CA LYS A 136 -27.42 31.72 26.48
C LYS A 136 -28.02 30.36 26.76
N ASN A 137 -29.10 29.99 26.06
CA ASN A 137 -29.76 28.69 26.19
C ASN A 137 -28.87 27.52 25.77
N LEU A 138 -27.94 27.75 24.83
CA LEU A 138 -26.92 26.78 24.43
C LEU A 138 -25.65 26.80 25.30
N ASN A 139 -25.60 27.60 26.36
CA ASN A 139 -24.42 27.77 27.22
C ASN A 139 -23.17 28.29 26.46
N LEU A 140 -23.36 29.19 25.49
CA LEU A 140 -22.30 29.81 24.68
C LEU A 140 -22.03 31.26 25.14
N THR A 141 -21.90 31.42 26.46
CA THR A 141 -21.85 32.74 27.13
C THR A 141 -20.66 33.59 26.74
N LEU A 142 -19.47 33.00 26.54
CA LEU A 142 -18.26 33.78 26.19
C LEU A 142 -18.39 34.46 24.82
N LEU A 143 -18.97 33.75 23.86
CA LEU A 143 -19.22 34.30 22.52
C LEU A 143 -20.30 35.39 22.56
N GLU A 144 -21.36 35.17 23.33
CA GLU A 144 -22.44 36.14 23.48
C GLU A 144 -21.93 37.46 24.07
N GLU A 145 -21.18 37.40 25.17
CA GLU A 145 -20.55 38.59 25.77
C GLU A 145 -19.62 39.31 24.78
N SER A 146 -18.89 38.56 23.95
CA SER A 146 -17.98 39.13 22.95
C SER A 146 -18.74 39.83 21.82
N LEU A 147 -19.86 39.26 21.37
CA LEU A 147 -20.75 39.87 20.38
C LEU A 147 -21.46 41.11 20.94
N GLU A 148 -21.80 41.10 22.23
CA GLU A 148 -22.41 42.24 22.93
C GLU A 148 -21.42 43.40 23.01
N LYS A 149 -20.23 43.15 23.57
CA LYS A 149 -19.19 44.17 23.79
C LYS A 149 -18.65 44.76 22.48
N SER A 150 -18.60 43.97 21.40
CA SER A 150 -18.23 44.46 20.06
C SER A 150 -19.34 45.25 19.35
N GLY A 151 -20.55 45.31 19.93
CA GLY A 151 -21.71 45.98 19.33
C GLY A 151 -22.27 45.27 18.10
N LEU A 152 -21.89 44.00 17.86
CA LEU A 152 -22.32 43.21 16.72
C LEU A 152 -23.75 42.67 16.89
N LEU A 153 -24.19 42.32 18.10
CA LEU A 153 -25.54 41.76 18.34
C LEU A 153 -26.66 42.59 17.68
N THR A 154 -26.62 43.92 17.87
CA THR A 154 -27.64 44.83 17.32
C THR A 154 -27.62 44.91 15.78
N GLN A 155 -26.46 44.69 15.16
CA GLN A 155 -26.29 44.71 13.71
C GLN A 155 -26.74 43.39 13.10
N LEU A 156 -26.39 42.29 13.74
CA LEU A 156 -26.71 40.93 13.30
C LEU A 156 -28.20 40.67 13.33
N ASN A 157 -28.93 41.16 14.35
CA ASN A 157 -30.39 41.03 14.48
C ASN A 157 -31.20 41.62 13.31
N LYS A 158 -30.58 42.42 12.42
CA LYS A 158 -31.25 43.06 11.27
C LYS A 158 -31.05 42.31 9.95
N ARG A 159 -30.33 41.19 9.95
CA ARG A 159 -29.98 40.44 8.73
C ARG A 159 -30.14 38.95 8.95
N ASN A 160 -30.40 38.23 7.86
CA ASN A 160 -30.39 36.78 7.85
C ASN A 160 -28.95 36.30 7.85
N ILE A 161 -28.57 35.49 8.84
CA ILE A 161 -27.19 35.02 9.02
C ILE A 161 -27.13 33.54 9.38
N THR A 162 -25.96 32.96 9.18
CA THR A 162 -25.54 31.70 9.79
C THR A 162 -24.33 31.97 10.68
N LEU A 163 -24.43 31.60 11.95
CA LEU A 163 -23.36 31.72 12.94
C LEU A 163 -22.75 30.36 13.23
N PHE A 164 -21.44 30.22 13.05
CA PHE A 164 -20.68 29.08 13.50
C PHE A 164 -20.08 29.39 14.87
N ALA A 165 -20.77 28.98 15.93
CA ALA A 165 -20.50 29.39 17.30
C ALA A 165 -19.60 28.35 18.01
N PRO A 166 -18.35 28.69 18.38
CA PRO A 166 -17.54 27.80 19.19
C PRO A 166 -18.13 27.61 20.60
N THR A 167 -17.91 26.43 21.19
CA THR A 167 -18.20 26.22 22.63
C THR A 167 -17.34 27.14 23.50
N ASN A 168 -17.71 27.34 24.76
CA ASN A 168 -16.90 28.15 25.68
C ASN A 168 -15.47 27.58 25.83
N GLU A 169 -15.32 26.26 25.85
CA GLU A 169 -14.02 25.58 25.89
C GLU A 169 -13.22 25.85 24.61
N ALA A 170 -13.86 25.79 23.44
CA ALA A 170 -13.21 26.09 22.17
C ALA A 170 -12.84 27.58 22.04
N PHE A 171 -13.71 28.48 22.50
CA PHE A 171 -13.52 29.92 22.40
C PHE A 171 -12.43 30.44 23.34
N SER A 172 -12.18 29.74 24.44
CA SER A 172 -11.10 30.04 25.39
C SER A 172 -9.75 29.43 25.01
N GLN A 173 -9.70 28.53 24.03
CA GLN A 173 -8.45 27.96 23.52
C GLN A 173 -7.66 29.01 22.72
N SER A 174 -6.38 29.18 23.07
CA SER A 174 -5.42 29.88 22.21
C SER A 174 -5.20 29.09 20.92
N SER A 175 -4.97 29.80 19.81
CA SER A 175 -4.45 29.15 18.60
C SER A 175 -3.15 28.41 18.95
N SER A 176 -2.92 27.27 18.31
CA SER A 176 -1.76 26.39 18.52
C SER A 176 -0.40 27.05 18.16
N ASP A 177 -0.41 28.31 17.76
CA ASP A 177 0.72 29.06 17.21
C ASP A 177 1.26 30.12 18.19
N GLY A 178 0.78 30.12 19.45
CA GLY A 178 1.12 31.17 20.41
C GLY A 178 0.54 32.55 20.07
N SER A 179 -0.28 32.66 19.02
CA SER A 179 -1.00 33.88 18.65
C SER A 179 -2.13 34.15 19.65
N GLU A 180 -1.79 35.00 20.63
CA GLU A 180 -2.54 36.08 21.30
C GLU A 180 -4.06 36.07 21.52
N ILE A 181 -4.86 35.04 21.23
CA ILE A 181 -6.30 35.12 21.58
C ILE A 181 -6.52 35.06 23.10
N ALA A 182 -5.59 34.46 23.85
CA ALA A 182 -5.59 34.54 25.30
C ALA A 182 -5.36 35.98 25.81
N GLN A 183 -4.73 36.86 25.02
CA GLN A 183 -4.63 38.29 25.35
C GLN A 183 -5.80 39.11 24.82
N VAL A 184 -6.47 38.68 23.76
CA VAL A 184 -7.67 39.37 23.22
C VAL A 184 -8.88 39.32 24.18
N ILE A 185 -8.92 38.33 25.10
CA ILE A 185 -9.95 38.24 26.15
C ILE A 185 -9.64 39.17 27.35
N VAL A 186 -8.45 39.77 27.43
CA VAL A 186 -8.16 40.81 28.44
C VAL A 186 -8.71 42.14 27.93
N PHE A 187 -9.87 42.49 28.46
CA PHE A 187 -10.50 43.80 28.32
C PHE A 187 -9.53 44.94 28.61
N GLU A 188 -8.90 45.53 27.59
CA GLU A 188 -8.34 46.87 27.69
C GLU A 188 -8.80 47.74 26.53
N THR A 189 -9.36 48.89 26.92
CA THR A 189 -9.92 49.95 26.09
C THR A 189 -8.90 50.51 25.10
N GLY A 190 -9.19 50.51 23.78
CA GLY A 190 -8.36 51.16 22.77
C GLY A 190 -8.40 50.54 21.37
N ASP A 191 -7.34 50.77 20.58
CA ASP A 191 -7.13 50.34 19.18
C ASP A 191 -7.21 48.80 18.93
N THR A 192 -7.30 47.99 20.00
CA THR A 192 -7.40 46.51 20.00
C THR A 192 -8.81 45.96 19.73
N MET A 193 -9.85 46.79 19.73
CA MET A 193 -11.25 46.36 19.47
C MET A 193 -11.51 45.97 18.00
N ARG A 194 -10.74 46.54 17.05
CA ARG A 194 -10.86 46.24 15.61
C ARG A 194 -10.51 44.77 15.29
N PRO A 195 -9.38 44.21 15.78
CA PRO A 195 -9.05 42.79 15.66
C PRO A 195 -10.17 41.82 16.12
N VAL A 196 -10.80 42.10 17.26
CA VAL A 196 -11.83 41.20 17.83
C VAL A 196 -13.08 41.16 16.96
N LYS A 197 -13.53 42.34 16.51
CA LYS A 197 -14.69 42.45 15.63
C LYS A 197 -14.47 41.70 14.32
N ASP A 198 -13.28 41.80 13.74
CA ASP A 198 -12.95 41.11 12.48
C ASP A 198 -12.89 39.58 12.65
N ILE A 199 -12.40 39.07 13.80
CA ILE A 199 -12.45 37.65 14.14
C ILE A 199 -13.90 37.17 14.26
N LEU A 200 -14.74 37.90 15.01
CA LEU A 200 -16.16 37.56 15.20
C LEU A 200 -16.95 37.59 13.89
N LEU A 201 -16.66 38.55 13.00
CA LEU A 201 -17.24 38.60 11.66
C LEU A 201 -16.81 37.40 10.80
N GLY A 202 -15.67 36.79 11.10
CA GLY A 202 -15.21 35.54 10.49
C GLY A 202 -16.07 34.32 10.82
N TYR A 203 -16.85 34.35 11.91
CA TYR A 203 -17.71 33.22 12.31
C TYR A 203 -19.09 33.27 11.65
N ILE A 204 -19.36 34.30 10.84
CA ILE A 204 -20.70 34.65 10.39
C ILE A 204 -20.75 34.67 8.87
N SER A 205 -21.65 33.87 8.28
CA SER A 205 -21.97 33.88 6.84
C SER A 205 -23.34 34.51 6.61
N PRO A 206 -23.55 35.36 5.58
CA PRO A 206 -24.87 35.90 5.26
C PRO A 206 -25.79 34.82 4.66
N GLY A 207 -27.05 34.81 5.08
CA GLY A 207 -28.05 33.84 4.63
C GLY A 207 -28.21 32.64 5.57
N PHE A 208 -29.14 31.75 5.23
CA PHE A 208 -29.43 30.54 6.02
C PHE A 208 -28.74 29.33 5.40
N HIS A 209 -27.66 28.87 6.02
CA HIS A 209 -26.93 27.68 5.62
C HIS A 209 -27.22 26.57 6.60
N TYR A 210 -28.04 25.61 6.20
CA TYR A 210 -28.33 24.42 7.00
C TYR A 210 -27.35 23.30 6.67
N SER A 211 -27.04 22.44 7.64
CA SER A 211 -26.02 21.40 7.51
C SER A 211 -26.25 20.45 6.34
N PHE A 212 -27.50 20.19 5.99
CA PHE A 212 -27.89 19.31 4.89
C PHE A 212 -27.73 19.94 3.50
N ASN A 213 -27.57 21.27 3.40
CA ASN A 213 -27.22 21.96 2.15
C ASN A 213 -25.71 22.16 2.01
N LEU A 214 -24.95 21.94 3.08
CA LEU A 214 -23.50 22.05 3.09
C LEU A 214 -22.88 20.76 2.56
N LYS A 215 -22.25 20.85 1.39
CA LYS A 215 -21.53 19.76 0.73
C LYS A 215 -20.03 19.95 0.88
N ASP A 216 -19.29 18.84 0.76
CA ASP A 216 -17.83 18.86 0.75
C ASP A 216 -17.29 19.85 -0.30
N GLY A 217 -16.34 20.68 0.10
CA GLY A 217 -15.74 21.72 -0.74
C GLY A 217 -16.61 22.97 -0.96
N ASN A 218 -17.74 23.15 -0.26
CA ASN A 218 -18.45 24.44 -0.30
C ASN A 218 -17.61 25.53 0.35
N GLU A 219 -17.54 26.69 -0.30
CA GLU A 219 -16.97 27.91 0.28
C GLU A 219 -18.08 28.88 0.67
N LEU A 220 -18.13 29.25 1.95
CA LEU A 220 -19.06 30.24 2.49
C LEU A 220 -18.32 31.55 2.70
N GLN A 221 -18.81 32.63 2.09
CA GLN A 221 -18.27 33.98 2.30
C GLN A 221 -18.66 34.46 3.71
N THR A 222 -17.74 35.02 4.47
CA THR A 222 -18.05 35.55 5.80
C THR A 222 -18.34 37.04 5.76
N LEU A 223 -18.83 37.60 6.87
CA LEU A 223 -19.02 39.05 7.00
C LEU A 223 -17.69 39.80 7.17
N ARG A 224 -16.57 39.10 7.34
CA ARG A 224 -15.23 39.69 7.30
C ARG A 224 -14.81 39.90 5.86
N THR A 225 -14.27 41.07 5.54
CA THR A 225 -13.77 41.39 4.19
C THR A 225 -12.76 40.35 3.71
N GLY A 226 -13.07 39.65 2.61
CA GLY A 226 -12.23 38.59 2.03
C GLY A 226 -12.18 37.29 2.85
N GLY A 227 -12.99 37.16 3.89
CA GLY A 227 -13.05 35.96 4.71
C GLY A 227 -13.90 34.86 4.08
N LYS A 228 -13.40 33.62 4.15
CA LYS A 228 -14.10 32.42 3.69
C LYS A 228 -14.05 31.32 4.75
N LEU A 229 -15.08 30.47 4.72
CA LEU A 229 -15.21 29.26 5.51
C LEU A 229 -15.38 28.08 4.54
N THR A 230 -14.46 27.13 4.58
CA THR A 230 -14.47 25.94 3.74
C THR A 230 -15.13 24.79 4.47
N VAL A 231 -16.14 24.20 3.83
CA VAL A 231 -16.89 23.06 4.34
C VAL A 231 -16.18 21.76 3.96
N SER A 232 -16.07 20.84 4.91
CA SER A 232 -15.59 19.49 4.67
C SER A 232 -16.57 18.45 5.23
N VAL A 233 -16.78 17.37 4.48
CA VAL A 233 -17.68 16.27 4.86
C VAL A 233 -16.92 14.95 4.81
N ASN A 234 -17.02 14.14 5.87
CA ASN A 234 -16.39 12.82 5.87
C ASN A 234 -17.14 11.81 4.96
N LYS A 235 -16.47 10.73 4.53
CA LYS A 235 -16.99 9.77 3.53
C LYS A 235 -18.36 9.15 3.86
N ASN A 236 -18.72 9.06 5.14
CA ASN A 236 -19.99 8.49 5.58
C ASN A 236 -21.11 9.53 5.75
N ASN A 237 -20.87 10.80 5.38
CA ASN A 237 -21.73 11.96 5.70
C ASN A 237 -22.09 12.03 7.19
N ALA A 238 -21.23 11.48 8.05
CA ALA A 238 -21.44 11.32 9.49
C ALA A 238 -20.97 12.54 10.29
N ALA A 239 -19.98 13.28 9.78
CA ALA A 239 -19.46 14.49 10.41
C ALA A 239 -19.24 15.59 9.37
N LEU A 240 -19.71 16.79 9.71
CA LEU A 240 -19.60 18.02 8.93
C LEU A 240 -18.66 18.97 9.68
N SER A 241 -17.68 19.55 8.99
CA SER A 241 -16.77 20.53 9.56
C SER A 241 -16.67 21.78 8.68
N VAL A 242 -16.24 22.88 9.31
CA VAL A 242 -15.99 24.16 8.66
C VAL A 242 -14.63 24.64 9.12
N ASN A 243 -13.70 24.92 8.19
CA ASN A 243 -12.28 25.19 8.49
C ASN A 243 -11.71 24.20 9.53
N CYS A 244 -12.05 22.92 9.41
CA CYS A 244 -11.64 21.84 10.32
C CYS A 244 -12.15 21.92 11.77
N ALA A 245 -13.10 22.82 12.05
CA ALA A 245 -13.92 22.80 13.25
C ALA A 245 -15.16 21.93 12.99
N GLU A 246 -15.32 20.86 13.75
CA GLU A 246 -16.44 19.94 13.63
C GLU A 246 -17.71 20.58 14.20
N ILE A 247 -18.82 20.47 13.45
CA ILE A 247 -20.13 20.90 13.91
C ILE A 247 -20.70 19.83 14.84
N LYS A 248 -20.83 20.16 16.13
CA LYS A 248 -21.36 19.27 17.19
C LYS A 248 -22.87 19.36 17.33
N ASN A 249 -23.42 20.56 17.16
CA ASN A 249 -24.87 20.78 17.19
C ASN A 249 -25.23 21.66 15.99
N ALA A 250 -26.04 21.13 15.08
CA ALA A 250 -26.36 21.77 13.82
C ALA A 250 -27.80 22.24 13.75
N ASN A 251 -28.05 23.24 12.90
CA ASN A 251 -29.41 23.68 12.52
C ASN A 251 -30.23 24.28 13.68
N VAL A 252 -29.59 24.92 14.66
CA VAL A 252 -30.33 25.64 15.69
C VAL A 252 -30.91 26.92 15.08
N GLN A 253 -32.23 27.04 15.02
CA GLN A 253 -32.88 28.21 14.43
C GLN A 253 -33.13 29.28 15.49
N PHE A 254 -32.88 30.54 15.11
CA PHE A 254 -33.26 31.74 15.87
C PHE A 254 -33.90 32.74 14.91
N LYS A 255 -34.55 33.79 15.42
CA LYS A 255 -35.45 34.71 14.66
C LYS A 255 -34.93 35.16 13.29
N ASN A 256 -33.62 35.36 13.16
CA ASN A 256 -32.98 35.91 11.97
C ASN A 256 -31.78 35.04 11.52
N GLY A 257 -31.74 33.76 11.86
CA GLY A 257 -30.60 32.95 11.45
C GLY A 257 -30.58 31.50 11.89
N VAL A 258 -29.49 30.85 11.47
CA VAL A 258 -29.14 29.48 11.83
C VAL A 258 -27.83 29.49 12.61
N LEU A 259 -27.76 28.72 13.67
CA LEU A 259 -26.57 28.55 14.48
C LEU A 259 -26.09 27.10 14.40
N HIS A 260 -24.78 26.94 14.21
CA HIS A 260 -24.07 25.67 14.28
C HIS A 260 -23.00 25.77 15.37
N VAL A 261 -23.06 24.89 16.36
CA VAL A 261 -22.06 24.83 17.44
C VAL A 261 -20.85 24.06 16.94
N VAL A 262 -19.66 24.67 17.02
CA VAL A 262 -18.40 24.07 16.59
C VAL A 262 -17.47 23.78 17.77
N ASN A 263 -16.64 22.75 17.63
CA ASN A 263 -15.73 22.31 18.71
C ASN A 263 -14.37 23.02 18.75
N LYS A 264 -14.13 23.97 17.84
CA LYS A 264 -12.87 24.71 17.72
C LYS A 264 -13.14 26.17 17.33
N PRO A 265 -12.26 27.09 17.70
CA PRO A 265 -12.33 28.46 17.21
C PRO A 265 -12.04 28.51 15.70
N LEU A 266 -12.73 29.40 14.98
CA LEU A 266 -12.64 29.53 13.52
C LEU A 266 -11.74 30.70 13.13
N PHE A 267 -10.42 30.58 13.31
CA PHE A 267 -9.56 31.70 13.00
C PHE A 267 -9.65 32.09 11.51
N PRO A 268 -9.86 33.38 11.21
CA PRO A 268 -9.87 33.82 9.83
C PRO A 268 -8.50 33.60 9.22
N ALA A 269 -8.43 32.82 8.14
CA ALA A 269 -7.22 32.73 7.35
C ALA A 269 -6.85 34.13 6.81
N THR A 270 -5.62 34.57 7.05
CA THR A 270 -5.09 35.85 6.57
C THR A 270 -3.99 35.69 5.53
N GLU A 271 -3.38 34.51 5.49
CA GLU A 271 -2.22 34.17 4.67
C GLU A 271 -2.56 33.00 3.74
N THR A 272 -1.99 33.01 2.55
CA THR A 272 -1.90 31.83 1.68
C THR A 272 -0.95 30.79 2.28
N ILE A 273 -1.04 29.53 1.86
CA ILE A 273 -0.12 28.49 2.34
C ILE A 273 1.35 28.86 2.04
N TRP A 274 1.62 29.49 0.91
CA TRP A 274 2.97 30.01 0.62
C TRP A 274 3.44 31.02 1.66
N GLU A 275 2.62 32.02 1.99
CA GLU A 275 2.96 33.04 2.99
C GLU A 275 3.19 32.41 4.36
N MET A 276 2.36 31.44 4.75
CA MET A 276 2.50 30.71 6.02
C MET A 276 3.80 29.91 6.12
N LEU A 277 4.25 29.32 5.01
CA LEU A 277 5.53 28.61 4.95
C LEU A 277 6.70 29.60 4.96
N ASN A 278 6.62 30.67 4.16
CA ASN A 278 7.68 31.65 3.99
C ASN A 278 7.91 32.53 5.23
N SER A 279 6.89 32.73 6.06
CA SER A 279 6.99 33.48 7.31
C SER A 279 7.60 32.66 8.46
N ASN A 280 7.62 31.33 8.35
CA ASN A 280 8.14 30.45 9.40
C ASN A 280 9.52 29.86 9.01
N PRO A 281 10.60 30.20 9.75
CA PRO A 281 11.96 29.75 9.41
C PRO A 281 12.16 28.23 9.52
N GLU A 282 11.29 27.50 10.23
CA GLU A 282 11.39 26.04 10.37
C GLU A 282 11.08 25.28 9.08
N PHE A 283 10.56 25.94 8.04
CA PHE A 283 10.28 25.33 6.73
C PHE A 283 11.31 25.72 5.65
N SER A 284 12.49 26.20 6.04
CA SER A 284 13.48 26.73 5.10
C SER A 284 13.96 25.67 4.09
N ILE A 285 14.18 24.42 4.54
CA ILE A 285 14.57 23.31 3.67
C ILE A 285 13.40 22.91 2.78
N PHE A 286 12.18 22.80 3.33
CA PHE A 286 10.98 22.46 2.55
C PHE A 286 10.76 23.44 1.38
N LEU A 287 10.90 24.74 1.64
CA LEU A 287 10.82 25.79 0.62
C LEU A 287 11.94 25.69 -0.43
N SER A 288 13.17 25.35 0.00
CA SER A 288 14.31 25.22 -0.92
C SER A 288 14.13 24.11 -1.98
N LEU A 289 13.29 23.12 -1.69
CA LEU A 289 13.01 22.00 -2.58
C LEU A 289 11.93 22.33 -3.63
N MET A 290 11.15 23.39 -3.43
CA MET A 290 10.11 23.81 -4.37
C MET A 290 10.70 24.38 -5.67
N ASN A 291 9.87 24.40 -6.72
CA ASN A 291 10.12 25.12 -7.96
C ASN A 291 9.12 26.30 -8.08
N ASP A 292 9.30 27.14 -9.11
CA ASP A 292 8.45 28.32 -9.32
C ASP A 292 6.99 27.95 -9.56
N SER A 293 6.72 26.84 -10.26
CA SER A 293 5.35 26.36 -10.50
C SER A 293 4.63 25.98 -9.19
N THR A 294 5.32 25.28 -8.28
CA THR A 294 4.78 24.95 -6.96
C THR A 294 4.53 26.23 -6.16
N LYS A 295 5.45 27.20 -6.21
CA LYS A 295 5.26 28.50 -5.55
C LYS A 295 4.04 29.25 -6.07
N GLU A 296 3.81 29.27 -7.38
CA GLU A 296 2.61 29.89 -7.97
C GLU A 296 1.33 29.18 -7.51
N MET A 297 1.33 27.84 -7.51
CA MET A 297 0.22 27.03 -7.01
C MET A 297 -0.10 27.33 -5.54
N LEU A 298 0.91 27.40 -4.67
CA LEU A 298 0.75 27.69 -3.24
C LEU A 298 0.33 29.14 -2.94
N ASN A 299 0.46 30.07 -3.89
CA ASN A 299 -0.04 31.45 -3.78
C ASN A 299 -1.43 31.64 -4.41
N ASN A 300 -1.91 30.68 -5.20
CA ASN A 300 -3.16 30.82 -5.92
C ASN A 300 -4.37 30.71 -4.97
N LYS A 301 -5.15 31.79 -4.86
CA LYS A 301 -6.32 31.91 -3.98
C LYS A 301 -7.58 31.22 -4.51
N ASP A 302 -7.57 30.81 -5.78
CA ASP A 302 -8.67 30.08 -6.40
C ASP A 302 -8.52 28.56 -6.24
N LEU A 303 -7.36 28.10 -5.75
CA LEU A 303 -7.12 26.70 -5.43
C LEU A 303 -7.46 26.41 -3.97
N THR A 304 -7.84 25.17 -3.71
CA THR A 304 -8.04 24.64 -2.36
C THR A 304 -7.10 23.48 -2.16
N LEU A 305 -6.06 23.69 -1.34
CA LEU A 305 -4.95 22.74 -1.20
C LEU A 305 -4.89 22.08 0.19
N THR A 306 -4.23 20.92 0.27
CA THR A 306 -3.64 20.40 1.49
C THR A 306 -2.16 20.26 1.27
N VAL A 307 -1.37 20.90 2.13
CA VAL A 307 0.09 20.79 2.12
C VAL A 307 0.54 20.10 3.40
N PHE A 308 1.31 19.03 3.25
CA PHE A 308 2.03 18.39 4.34
C PHE A 308 3.45 18.94 4.31
N ALA A 309 3.84 19.79 5.26
CA ALA A 309 5.18 20.35 5.31
C ALA A 309 5.99 19.71 6.44
N PHE A 310 7.14 19.13 6.10
CA PHE A 310 8.10 18.72 7.12
C PHE A 310 8.91 19.93 7.56
N ASN A 311 9.23 20.00 8.85
CA ASN A 311 10.14 21.01 9.36
C ASN A 311 11.61 20.62 9.13
N ASP A 312 12.51 21.58 9.30
CA ASP A 312 13.95 21.39 9.08
C ASP A 312 14.54 20.31 10.01
N GLU A 313 14.01 20.17 11.23
CA GLU A 313 14.39 19.11 12.17
C GLU A 313 14.05 17.71 11.64
N ALA A 314 12.84 17.53 11.08
CA ALA A 314 12.42 16.27 10.47
C ALA A 314 13.32 15.90 9.30
N PHE A 315 13.73 16.86 8.46
CA PHE A 315 14.64 16.61 7.36
C PHE A 315 16.05 16.22 7.82
N GLN A 316 16.54 16.83 8.91
CA GLN A 316 17.86 16.53 9.46
C GLN A 316 17.97 15.12 10.06
N LYS A 317 16.84 14.48 10.41
CA LYS A 317 16.81 13.08 10.88
C LYS A 317 17.12 12.06 9.77
N LEU A 318 17.06 12.46 8.50
CA LEU A 318 17.39 11.58 7.38
C LEU A 318 18.90 11.27 7.31
N PRO A 319 19.32 10.11 6.77
CA PRO A 319 20.73 9.84 6.49
C PRO A 319 21.35 10.91 5.59
N GLN A 320 22.63 11.26 5.82
CA GLN A 320 23.32 12.34 5.09
C GLN A 320 23.28 12.17 3.57
N GLN A 321 23.40 10.92 3.09
CA GLN A 321 23.33 10.62 1.66
C GLN A 321 21.94 10.93 1.09
N VAL A 322 20.88 10.53 1.78
CA VAL A 322 19.49 10.81 1.38
C VAL A 322 19.21 12.30 1.36
N GLN A 323 19.72 13.06 2.35
CA GLN A 323 19.62 14.52 2.36
C GLN A 323 20.29 15.15 1.13
N SER A 324 21.48 14.68 0.75
CA SER A 324 22.21 15.15 -0.43
C SER A 324 21.46 14.86 -1.74
N ASP A 325 20.89 13.66 -1.85
CA ASP A 325 20.16 13.23 -3.04
C ASP A 325 18.87 14.06 -3.23
N ILE A 326 18.13 14.33 -2.15
CA ILE A 326 16.94 15.20 -2.19
C ILE A 326 17.30 16.64 -2.57
N ARG A 327 18.32 17.23 -1.92
CA ARG A 327 18.73 18.63 -2.18
C ARG A 327 19.24 18.85 -3.59
N SER A 328 19.93 17.85 -4.16
CA SER A 328 20.44 17.93 -5.53
C SER A 328 19.35 17.75 -6.59
N LYS A 329 18.10 17.45 -6.20
CA LYS A 329 16.96 17.15 -7.08
C LYS A 329 17.32 16.10 -8.14
N ARG A 330 18.24 15.19 -7.83
CA ARG A 330 18.68 14.12 -8.74
C ARG A 330 17.65 13.00 -8.75
N SER A 331 17.70 12.20 -9.82
CA SER A 331 16.94 10.95 -9.92
C SER A 331 15.42 11.21 -9.78
N CYS A 332 14.70 10.44 -8.98
CA CYS A 332 13.24 10.51 -8.84
C CYS A 332 12.78 11.56 -7.80
N PHE A 333 13.71 12.34 -7.24
CA PHE A 333 13.36 13.44 -6.35
C PHE A 333 12.97 14.72 -7.11
N ALA A 334 13.06 14.74 -8.44
CA ALA A 334 12.54 15.84 -9.27
C ALA A 334 11.06 16.15 -8.95
N ASP A 335 10.28 15.12 -8.63
CA ASP A 335 8.84 15.19 -8.33
C ASP A 335 8.52 14.95 -6.84
N PHE A 336 9.53 15.00 -5.95
CA PHE A 336 9.37 14.72 -4.51
C PHE A 336 8.27 15.56 -3.85
N MET A 337 8.17 16.84 -4.24
CA MET A 337 7.20 17.78 -3.67
C MET A 337 5.74 17.48 -4.05
N HIS A 338 5.50 16.75 -5.13
CA HIS A 338 4.13 16.39 -5.53
C HIS A 338 3.46 15.44 -4.52
N TYR A 339 4.23 14.69 -3.73
CA TYR A 339 3.71 13.83 -2.66
C TYR A 339 3.35 14.59 -1.38
N TYR A 340 3.61 15.90 -1.32
CA TYR A 340 3.33 16.73 -0.16
C TYR A 340 2.22 17.74 -0.40
N ILE A 341 1.64 17.78 -1.61
CA ILE A 341 0.63 18.76 -1.99
C ILE A 341 -0.55 18.07 -2.68
N MET A 342 -1.77 18.44 -2.29
CA MET A 342 -3.01 17.87 -2.81
C MET A 342 -4.01 18.98 -3.12
N GLU A 343 -4.70 18.90 -4.25
CA GLU A 343 -5.76 19.84 -4.67
C GLU A 343 -7.11 19.55 -4.01
N LYS A 344 -7.11 19.44 -2.68
CA LYS A 344 -8.30 19.34 -1.84
C LYS A 344 -7.93 19.69 -0.41
N MET A 345 -8.80 20.37 0.33
CA MET A 345 -8.63 20.59 1.78
C MET A 345 -9.03 19.32 2.56
N MET A 346 -8.11 18.79 3.35
CA MET A 346 -8.28 17.57 4.14
C MET A 346 -7.93 17.87 5.59
N CYS A 347 -8.93 17.88 6.46
CA CYS A 347 -8.74 18.06 7.89
C CYS A 347 -8.20 16.79 8.55
N LYS A 348 -7.47 16.92 9.67
CA LYS A 348 -6.86 15.77 10.37
C LYS A 348 -7.84 14.64 10.69
N ASN A 349 -9.05 14.97 11.14
CA ASN A 349 -10.11 14.01 11.43
C ASN A 349 -10.62 13.25 10.19
N MET A 350 -10.38 13.75 8.99
CA MET A 350 -10.65 13.05 7.72
C MET A 350 -9.53 12.10 7.32
N LEU A 351 -8.34 12.24 7.92
CA LEU A 351 -7.14 11.46 7.64
C LEU A 351 -6.96 10.25 8.59
N SER A 352 -7.72 10.17 9.70
CA SER A 352 -7.42 9.26 10.80
C SER A 352 -8.25 7.97 10.88
N HIS A 353 -9.30 7.79 10.06
CA HIS A 353 -10.24 6.67 10.27
C HIS A 353 -10.41 5.66 9.12
N ASP A 354 -10.25 6.03 7.84
CA ASP A 354 -10.46 5.08 6.72
C ASP A 354 -9.59 5.39 5.48
N LEU A 355 -8.60 6.27 5.64
CA LEU A 355 -7.75 6.75 4.57
C LEU A 355 -6.36 6.92 5.12
N ASN A 356 -5.47 5.98 4.85
CA ASN A 356 -4.05 6.30 4.91
C ASN A 356 -3.85 7.46 3.93
N ILE A 357 -3.07 8.48 4.29
CA ILE A 357 -2.83 9.65 3.42
C ILE A 357 -2.38 9.22 2.02
N LEU A 358 -1.72 8.06 1.91
CA LEU A 358 -1.34 7.42 0.67
C LEU A 358 -2.50 6.86 -0.16
N ASP A 359 -3.54 6.30 0.45
CA ASP A 359 -4.77 5.88 -0.27
C ASP A 359 -5.46 7.10 -0.91
N ILE A 360 -5.26 8.31 -0.37
CA ILE A 360 -5.75 9.56 -0.96
C ILE A 360 -4.85 10.03 -2.11
N PHE A 361 -3.53 9.83 -2.03
CA PHE A 361 -2.61 10.04 -3.15
C PHE A 361 -2.86 9.07 -4.31
N PHE A 362 -3.22 7.80 -4.03
CA PHE A 362 -3.63 6.84 -5.05
C PHE A 362 -4.98 7.21 -5.69
N LEU A 363 -5.91 7.82 -4.94
CA LEU A 363 -7.21 8.26 -5.45
C LEU A 363 -7.13 9.49 -6.38
N SER A 364 -6.08 10.31 -6.29
CA SER A 364 -5.86 11.43 -7.24
C SER A 364 -5.23 10.98 -8.57
N HIS A 365 -4.50 9.86 -8.58
CA HIS A 365 -3.80 9.34 -9.76
C HIS A 365 -4.12 7.86 -9.97
N LYS A 366 -5.10 7.54 -10.83
CA LYS A 366 -5.48 6.18 -11.30
C LYS A 366 -4.28 5.28 -11.68
N ARG A 367 -3.55 4.74 -10.72
CA ARG A 367 -2.52 3.72 -10.94
C ARG A 367 -2.68 2.65 -9.86
N ASN A 368 -3.30 1.56 -10.27
CA ASN A 368 -3.24 0.27 -9.60
C ASN A 368 -1.77 -0.19 -9.63
N GLU A 369 -1.02 -0.03 -8.56
CA GLU A 369 0.15 -0.88 -8.27
C GLU A 369 0.73 -0.56 -6.88
N ASP A 370 0.59 -1.55 -6.01
CA ASP A 370 1.25 -1.79 -4.72
C ASP A 370 1.12 -0.71 -3.64
N SER A 371 0.11 -0.93 -2.80
CA SER A 371 -0.17 -0.25 -1.54
C SER A 371 0.75 -0.76 -0.43
N ILE A 372 1.78 0.01 -0.09
CA ILE A 372 2.42 -0.08 1.22
C ILE A 372 2.03 1.16 2.02
N ILE A 373 1.34 0.89 3.14
CA ILE A 373 0.77 1.85 4.06
C ILE A 373 1.88 2.38 4.97
N GLU A 374 2.19 3.66 4.87
CA GLU A 374 2.95 4.40 5.89
C GLU A 374 2.11 5.60 6.34
N ASN A 375 1.89 5.72 7.65
CA ASN A 375 1.12 6.81 8.25
C ASN A 375 2.04 8.02 8.44
N LEU A 376 1.62 9.20 7.98
CA LEU A 376 2.31 10.45 8.34
C LEU A 376 1.94 10.85 9.76
N ASN A 377 2.94 11.08 10.61
CA ASN A 377 2.72 11.63 11.94
C ASN A 377 2.51 13.16 11.84
N LEU A 378 1.26 13.59 12.00
CA LEU A 378 0.86 15.00 11.92
C LEU A 378 0.93 15.68 13.29
N THR A 379 1.55 16.86 13.36
CA THR A 379 1.53 17.70 14.57
C THR A 379 0.35 18.67 14.57
N GLY A 380 -0.30 18.78 15.72
CA GLY A 380 -1.48 19.66 15.88
C GLY A 380 -2.65 19.24 14.99
N GLU A 381 -3.50 20.22 14.65
CA GLU A 381 -4.74 20.05 13.87
C GLU A 381 -4.63 20.55 12.41
N GLY A 382 -3.46 21.06 12.04
CA GLY A 382 -3.25 21.81 10.79
C GLY A 382 -3.68 23.27 10.90
N ARG A 383 -3.06 24.14 10.08
CA ARG A 383 -3.31 25.58 10.02
C ARG A 383 -4.04 25.93 8.74
N VAL A 384 -5.21 26.56 8.84
CA VAL A 384 -6.03 26.94 7.68
C VAL A 384 -5.52 28.25 7.08
N GLY A 385 -5.20 28.23 5.79
CA GLY A 385 -4.82 29.38 4.98
C GLY A 385 -5.93 29.79 4.00
N LEU A 386 -5.70 30.89 3.27
CA LEU A 386 -6.65 31.46 2.31
C LEU A 386 -6.99 30.51 1.15
N ASN A 387 -6.09 29.58 0.85
CA ASN A 387 -6.18 28.65 -0.28
C ASN A 387 -5.98 27.19 0.16
N GLY A 388 -6.32 26.85 1.41
CA GLY A 388 -6.30 25.46 1.88
C GLY A 388 -5.83 25.27 3.31
N ILE A 389 -5.17 24.15 3.59
CA ILE A 389 -4.65 23.79 4.91
C ILE A 389 -3.19 23.34 4.85
N LEU A 390 -2.41 23.77 5.83
CA LEU A 390 -1.04 23.36 6.07
C LEU A 390 -0.98 22.42 7.28
N HIS A 391 -0.58 21.17 7.08
CA HIS A 391 -0.26 20.21 8.13
C HIS A 391 1.25 20.13 8.30
N THR A 392 1.73 20.23 9.53
CA THR A 392 3.15 20.00 9.84
C THR A 392 3.37 18.51 10.10
N VAL A 393 4.45 17.95 9.57
CA VAL A 393 4.86 16.56 9.80
C VAL A 393 6.24 16.49 10.47
N THR A 394 6.41 15.56 11.39
CA THR A 394 7.68 15.37 12.16
C THR A 394 8.65 14.41 11.51
N GLU A 395 8.24 13.77 10.42
CA GLU A 395 9.00 12.75 9.69
C GLU A 395 8.88 13.01 8.19
N VAL A 396 10.00 12.82 7.48
CA VAL A 396 10.03 12.95 6.02
C VAL A 396 9.67 11.62 5.40
N TYR A 397 8.46 11.55 4.85
CA TYR A 397 8.03 10.41 4.06
C TYR A 397 8.63 10.41 2.65
N ILE A 398 9.35 9.32 2.34
CA ILE A 398 9.88 9.08 1.00
C ILE A 398 9.10 7.92 0.39
N PRO A 399 8.26 8.16 -0.64
CA PRO A 399 7.54 7.10 -1.33
C PRO A 399 8.52 6.06 -1.85
N GLN A 400 8.15 4.78 -1.78
CA GLN A 400 9.07 3.69 -2.14
C GLN A 400 9.62 3.81 -3.57
N LYS A 401 8.80 4.25 -4.53
CA LYS A 401 9.22 4.52 -5.92
C LYS A 401 10.21 5.69 -6.05
N ALA A 402 10.25 6.59 -5.07
CA ALA A 402 11.18 7.73 -5.00
C ALA A 402 12.44 7.42 -4.17
N ARG A 403 12.46 6.31 -3.40
CA ARG A 403 13.62 5.90 -2.59
C ARG A 403 14.83 5.66 -3.49
N THR A 404 15.96 6.27 -3.15
CA THR A 404 17.23 5.98 -3.82
C THR A 404 17.60 4.52 -3.62
N LEU A 405 18.44 4.00 -4.50
CA LEU A 405 18.92 2.61 -4.36
C LEU A 405 19.53 2.36 -2.97
N TYR A 406 20.31 3.31 -2.45
CA TYR A 406 20.86 3.23 -1.10
C TYR A 406 19.76 3.04 -0.04
N SER A 407 18.78 3.95 0.00
CA SER A 407 17.69 3.88 1.00
C SER A 407 16.82 2.63 0.85
N ALA A 408 16.55 2.21 -0.39
CA ALA A 408 15.77 1.02 -0.67
C ALA A 408 16.49 -0.26 -0.21
N ILE A 409 17.82 -0.33 -0.35
CA ILE A 409 18.64 -1.44 0.16
C ILE A 409 18.68 -1.40 1.70
N GLN A 410 18.90 -0.22 2.28
CA GLN A 410 18.99 -0.06 3.74
C GLN A 410 17.74 -0.59 4.45
N GLU A 411 16.56 -0.25 3.95
CA GLU A 411 15.29 -0.72 4.53
C GLU A 411 14.95 -2.17 4.19
N SER A 412 15.41 -2.66 3.04
CA SER A 412 15.11 -4.03 2.61
C SER A 412 16.02 -5.08 3.27
N ILE A 413 17.24 -4.68 3.64
CA ILE A 413 18.26 -5.56 4.20
C ILE A 413 18.94 -4.93 5.42
N SER A 414 19.86 -3.99 5.20
CA SER A 414 20.62 -3.32 6.26
C SER A 414 21.44 -2.14 5.71
N GLU A 415 21.87 -1.25 6.62
CA GLU A 415 22.73 -0.12 6.28
C GLU A 415 24.11 -0.55 5.76
N GLU A 416 24.66 -1.64 6.30
CA GLU A 416 25.94 -2.19 5.86
C GLU A 416 25.87 -2.63 4.39
N MET A 417 24.80 -3.31 3.98
CA MET A 417 24.63 -3.73 2.59
C MET A 417 24.50 -2.51 1.66
N ALA A 418 23.73 -1.49 2.07
CA ALA A 418 23.61 -0.25 1.30
C ALA A 418 24.98 0.45 1.13
N SER A 419 25.79 0.46 2.19
CA SER A 419 27.17 0.98 2.15
C SER A 419 28.07 0.19 1.20
N LEU A 420 27.94 -1.13 1.13
CA LEU A 420 28.72 -1.95 0.19
C LEU A 420 28.39 -1.64 -1.28
N PHE A 421 27.10 -1.48 -1.59
CA PHE A 421 26.66 -1.04 -2.93
C PHE A 421 27.20 0.36 -3.26
N GLU A 422 27.21 1.30 -2.32
CA GLU A 422 27.79 2.63 -2.53
C GLU A 422 29.30 2.57 -2.76
N LYS A 423 30.03 1.82 -1.91
CA LYS A 423 31.48 1.64 -2.02
C LYS A 423 31.91 0.96 -3.33
N SER A 424 31.06 0.10 -3.89
CA SER A 424 31.29 -0.53 -5.19
C SER A 424 31.27 0.46 -6.37
N GLY A 425 30.74 1.68 -6.17
CA GLY A 425 30.57 2.69 -7.21
C GLY A 425 29.38 2.46 -8.15
N ILE A 426 28.67 1.32 -8.01
CA ILE A 426 27.56 0.96 -8.89
C ILE A 426 26.34 1.87 -8.69
N THR A 427 26.07 2.34 -7.46
CA THR A 427 24.96 3.28 -7.17
C THR A 427 24.99 4.54 -8.05
N LYS A 428 26.19 5.10 -8.28
CA LYS A 428 26.38 6.27 -9.15
C LYS A 428 26.08 5.95 -10.61
N MET A 429 26.47 4.77 -11.10
CA MET A 429 26.17 4.31 -12.45
C MET A 429 24.64 4.16 -12.65
N LEU A 430 23.96 3.57 -11.67
CA LEU A 430 22.52 3.29 -11.72
C LEU A 430 21.61 4.52 -11.48
N SER A 431 22.19 5.69 -11.21
CA SER A 431 21.41 6.92 -11.02
C SER A 431 20.70 7.39 -12.31
N THR A 432 21.20 6.98 -13.48
CA THR A 432 20.72 7.45 -14.80
C THR A 432 20.03 6.38 -15.65
N GLU A 433 20.28 5.11 -15.38
CA GLU A 433 19.74 3.99 -16.16
C GLU A 433 18.79 3.14 -15.33
N SER A 434 17.80 2.53 -15.99
CA SER A 434 16.88 1.62 -15.31
C SER A 434 17.59 0.31 -14.94
N ALA A 435 17.29 -0.26 -13.77
CA ALA A 435 17.98 -1.45 -13.29
C ALA A 435 17.07 -2.48 -12.61
N THR A 436 17.52 -3.74 -12.61
CA THR A 436 17.02 -4.80 -11.75
C THR A 436 18.14 -5.20 -10.81
N VAL A 437 17.93 -5.04 -9.51
CA VAL A 437 18.93 -5.29 -8.48
C VAL A 437 18.50 -6.48 -7.62
N LEU A 438 19.34 -7.49 -7.59
CA LEU A 438 19.18 -8.65 -6.72
C LEU A 438 19.86 -8.33 -5.40
N LEU A 439 19.16 -8.49 -4.29
CA LEU A 439 19.74 -8.24 -2.98
C LEU A 439 20.21 -9.57 -2.37
N PRO A 440 21.52 -9.75 -2.16
CA PRO A 440 22.04 -10.93 -1.46
C PRO A 440 21.47 -10.96 -0.03
N PRO A 441 21.32 -12.14 0.61
CA PRO A 441 20.83 -12.22 1.98
C PRO A 441 21.79 -11.54 2.96
N ILE A 442 21.27 -11.20 4.15
CA ILE A 442 22.06 -10.55 5.20
C ILE A 442 23.31 -11.35 5.61
N SER A 443 23.25 -12.68 5.48
CA SER A 443 24.38 -13.58 5.76
C SER A 443 25.59 -13.35 4.85
N ALA A 444 25.40 -12.74 3.67
CA ALA A 444 26.46 -12.45 2.71
C ALA A 444 27.24 -11.15 3.03
N VAL A 445 26.72 -10.29 3.90
CA VAL A 445 27.29 -8.94 4.16
C VAL A 445 28.73 -9.01 4.64
N THR A 446 29.06 -9.96 5.52
CA THR A 446 30.40 -10.10 6.09
C THR A 446 31.41 -10.57 5.06
N GLU A 447 31.06 -11.56 4.25
CA GLU A 447 31.93 -12.09 3.19
C GLU A 447 32.20 -11.03 2.12
N ILE A 448 31.15 -10.37 1.62
CA ILE A 448 31.26 -9.29 0.63
C ILE A 448 32.02 -8.10 1.21
N GLY A 449 31.80 -7.77 2.49
CA GLY A 449 32.44 -6.63 3.16
C GLY A 449 33.94 -6.77 3.38
N ASN A 450 34.48 -7.99 3.36
CA ASN A 450 35.92 -8.25 3.50
C ASN A 450 36.68 -8.17 2.17
N MET A 451 36.00 -7.94 1.04
CA MET A 451 36.61 -7.88 -0.28
C MET A 451 37.32 -6.54 -0.54
N GLU A 452 38.45 -6.58 -1.26
CA GLU A 452 39.10 -5.37 -1.80
C GLU A 452 38.21 -4.67 -2.83
N ALA A 453 38.44 -3.37 -3.08
CA ALA A 453 37.55 -2.53 -3.90
C ALA A 453 37.24 -3.09 -5.31
N ASN A 454 38.24 -3.59 -6.03
CA ASN A 454 38.02 -4.18 -7.37
C ASN A 454 37.21 -5.49 -7.31
N SER A 455 37.50 -6.33 -6.32
CA SER A 455 36.78 -7.59 -6.09
C SER A 455 35.34 -7.33 -5.65
N LEU A 456 35.13 -6.33 -4.79
CA LEU A 456 33.81 -5.88 -4.35
C LEU A 456 32.96 -5.40 -5.53
N GLN A 457 33.53 -4.58 -6.42
CA GLN A 457 32.81 -4.10 -7.61
C GLN A 457 32.42 -5.26 -8.51
N ASN A 458 33.33 -6.22 -8.75
CA ASN A 458 33.04 -7.40 -9.55
C ASN A 458 31.94 -8.27 -8.92
N GLU A 459 31.98 -8.47 -7.60
CA GLU A 459 30.98 -9.27 -6.89
C GLU A 459 29.60 -8.61 -6.92
N ILE A 460 29.48 -7.32 -6.58
CA ILE A 460 28.20 -6.60 -6.64
C ILE A 460 27.66 -6.53 -8.08
N SER A 461 28.54 -6.44 -9.09
CA SER A 461 28.13 -6.44 -10.51
C SER A 461 27.37 -7.71 -10.93
N ARG A 462 27.53 -8.83 -10.21
CA ARG A 462 26.78 -10.07 -10.48
C ARG A 462 25.30 -9.94 -10.12
N TYR A 463 24.98 -9.06 -9.19
CA TYR A 463 23.64 -8.87 -8.65
C TYR A 463 22.86 -7.75 -9.35
N VAL A 464 23.44 -7.11 -10.38
CA VAL A 464 22.85 -5.94 -11.02
C VAL A 464 22.65 -6.20 -12.49
N VAL A 465 21.44 -5.95 -12.99
CA VAL A 465 21.10 -5.88 -14.42
C VAL A 465 20.78 -4.43 -14.75
N ILE A 466 21.37 -3.93 -15.82
CA ILE A 466 21.17 -2.55 -16.30
C ILE A 466 20.30 -2.56 -17.57
N GLY A 467 19.54 -1.50 -17.80
CA GLY A 467 18.69 -1.29 -18.98
C GLY A 467 17.27 -1.80 -18.82
N GLU A 468 16.94 -2.52 -17.75
CA GLU A 468 15.61 -3.11 -17.57
C GLU A 468 15.18 -3.23 -16.10
N LYS A 469 13.92 -2.88 -15.81
CA LYS A 469 13.22 -3.16 -14.54
C LYS A 469 12.31 -4.37 -14.74
N TYR A 470 12.68 -5.53 -14.21
CA TYR A 470 11.93 -6.77 -14.40
C TYR A 470 11.14 -7.17 -13.15
N ASN A 471 9.82 -7.35 -13.29
CA ASN A 471 8.86 -7.59 -12.19
C ASN A 471 8.26 -9.02 -12.16
N PHE A 472 8.89 -10.01 -12.79
CA PHE A 472 8.36 -11.38 -12.93
C PHE A 472 6.98 -11.46 -13.61
N GLU A 473 6.73 -10.56 -14.57
CA GLU A 473 5.47 -10.55 -15.34
C GLU A 473 5.35 -11.80 -16.22
N GLU A 474 6.47 -12.25 -16.80
CA GLU A 474 6.58 -13.44 -17.62
C GLU A 474 6.93 -14.70 -16.79
N PRO A 475 6.51 -15.91 -17.20
CA PRO A 475 6.87 -17.16 -16.52
C PRO A 475 8.38 -17.40 -16.43
N SER A 476 9.13 -16.98 -17.45
CA SER A 476 10.58 -17.07 -17.45
C SER A 476 11.19 -16.01 -18.35
N LYS A 477 12.29 -15.39 -17.92
CA LYS A 477 13.07 -14.45 -18.73
C LYS A 477 14.55 -14.59 -18.40
N GLN A 478 15.40 -14.50 -19.42
CA GLN A 478 16.85 -14.44 -19.22
C GLN A 478 17.32 -12.99 -19.39
N LEU A 479 18.09 -12.52 -18.42
CA LEU A 479 18.75 -11.22 -18.44
C LEU A 479 20.25 -11.41 -18.20
N THR A 480 21.04 -10.41 -18.53
CA THR A 480 22.49 -10.44 -18.33
C THR A 480 22.89 -9.44 -17.25
N SER A 481 23.64 -9.90 -16.25
CA SER A 481 24.17 -9.03 -15.20
C SER A 481 25.27 -8.10 -15.73
N LEU A 482 25.62 -7.08 -14.96
CA LEU A 482 26.73 -6.18 -15.24
C LEU A 482 28.07 -6.92 -15.29
N ALA A 483 28.20 -8.01 -14.53
CA ALA A 483 29.32 -8.95 -14.59
C ALA A 483 29.29 -9.88 -15.82
N LYS A 484 28.37 -9.65 -16.78
CA LYS A 484 28.17 -10.46 -18.01
C LYS A 484 27.78 -11.92 -17.73
N GLN A 485 27.05 -12.16 -16.64
CA GLN A 485 26.53 -13.49 -16.29
C GLN A 485 25.07 -13.61 -16.69
N ASN A 486 24.66 -14.77 -17.20
CA ASN A 486 23.26 -15.02 -17.48
C ASN A 486 22.48 -15.29 -16.17
N LEU A 487 21.38 -14.56 -16.02
CA LEU A 487 20.44 -14.64 -14.91
C LEU A 487 19.08 -15.07 -15.46
N LYS A 488 18.68 -16.29 -15.14
CA LYS A 488 17.40 -16.89 -15.54
C LYS A 488 16.35 -16.63 -14.47
N PHE A 489 15.50 -15.64 -14.69
CA PHE A 489 14.34 -15.36 -13.86
C PHE A 489 13.24 -16.36 -14.20
N SER A 490 12.62 -16.97 -13.20
CA SER A 490 11.53 -17.93 -13.40
C SER A 490 10.47 -17.83 -12.32
N ARG A 491 9.25 -18.23 -12.68
CA ARG A 491 8.07 -18.20 -11.83
C ARG A 491 7.32 -19.52 -11.96
N GLU A 492 7.23 -20.23 -10.85
CA GLU A 492 6.61 -21.55 -10.77
C GLU A 492 5.30 -21.48 -9.99
N MET A 493 4.25 -22.07 -10.54
CA MET A 493 2.98 -22.22 -9.83
C MET A 493 3.10 -23.40 -8.86
N LYS A 494 2.73 -23.22 -7.59
CA LYS A 494 2.58 -24.36 -6.68
C LYS A 494 1.51 -25.30 -7.21
N ASN A 495 1.85 -26.58 -7.34
CA ASN A 495 0.86 -27.62 -7.64
C ASN A 495 -0.25 -27.61 -6.57
N MET A 496 -1.48 -27.43 -7.04
CA MET A 496 -2.67 -27.05 -6.27
C MET A 496 -3.24 -28.15 -5.35
N ALA A 497 -2.57 -29.31 -5.24
CA ALA A 497 -3.08 -30.47 -4.52
C ALA A 497 -3.29 -30.25 -3.00
N TYR A 498 -2.74 -29.17 -2.43
CA TYR A 498 -2.84 -28.87 -0.98
C TYR A 498 -3.33 -27.44 -0.63
N SER A 499 -3.77 -26.62 -1.59
CA SER A 499 -4.22 -25.24 -1.29
C SER A 499 -5.72 -25.07 -1.49
N LEU A 500 -6.50 -25.52 -0.51
CA LEU A 500 -7.95 -25.22 -0.44
C LEU A 500 -8.25 -23.94 0.35
N ILE A 501 -7.25 -23.22 0.88
CA ILE A 501 -7.48 -22.10 1.83
C ILE A 501 -6.60 -20.86 1.56
N PHE A 502 -5.59 -20.90 0.69
CA PHE A 502 -4.71 -19.75 0.45
C PHE A 502 -4.54 -19.44 -1.04
N GLU A 503 -4.51 -18.14 -1.37
CA GLU A 503 -4.13 -17.62 -2.69
C GLU A 503 -2.89 -18.35 -3.22
N SER A 504 -2.90 -18.66 -4.52
CA SER A 504 -1.81 -19.35 -5.20
C SER A 504 -0.51 -18.52 -5.16
N LYS A 505 0.29 -18.68 -4.11
CA LYS A 505 1.63 -18.10 -4.04
C LYS A 505 2.50 -18.74 -5.11
N GLN A 506 2.85 -17.95 -6.13
CA GLN A 506 3.83 -18.31 -7.14
C GLN A 506 5.23 -18.18 -6.53
N ASN A 507 6.03 -19.25 -6.62
CA ASN A 507 7.43 -19.18 -6.20
C ASN A 507 8.24 -18.53 -7.32
N LYS A 508 9.14 -17.62 -6.96
CA LYS A 508 10.00 -16.88 -7.90
C LYS A 508 11.45 -17.27 -7.66
N TYR A 509 12.20 -17.44 -8.73
CA TYR A 509 13.60 -17.83 -8.68
C TYR A 509 14.45 -17.02 -9.64
N VAL A 510 15.71 -16.79 -9.28
CA VAL A 510 16.74 -16.31 -10.20
C VAL A 510 17.86 -17.34 -10.24
N ASN A 511 18.11 -17.90 -11.42
CA ASN A 511 18.86 -19.13 -11.60
C ASN A 511 18.26 -20.26 -10.74
N CYS A 512 18.92 -20.61 -9.64
CA CYS A 512 18.43 -21.61 -8.70
C CYS A 512 18.11 -21.05 -7.31
N VAL A 513 18.23 -19.74 -7.12
CA VAL A 513 18.01 -19.08 -5.82
C VAL A 513 16.58 -18.59 -5.72
N ALA A 514 15.92 -18.87 -4.60
CA ALA A 514 14.58 -18.38 -4.33
C ALA A 514 14.57 -16.87 -4.05
N VAL A 515 13.52 -16.19 -4.51
CA VAL A 515 13.27 -14.78 -4.21
C VAL A 515 12.30 -14.69 -3.03
N GLU A 516 12.79 -14.22 -1.88
CA GLU A 516 11.99 -14.05 -0.66
C GLU A 516 10.97 -12.91 -0.80
N LYS A 517 11.42 -11.79 -1.38
CA LYS A 517 10.61 -10.60 -1.60
C LYS A 517 10.96 -10.00 -2.96
N SER A 518 10.01 -10.03 -3.88
CA SER A 518 10.16 -9.51 -5.23
C SER A 518 9.48 -8.15 -5.40
N ASN A 519 9.84 -7.45 -6.48
CA ASN A 519 9.15 -6.25 -6.96
C ASN A 519 9.21 -5.10 -5.95
N ILE A 520 10.31 -4.98 -5.21
CA ILE A 520 10.51 -3.87 -4.28
C ILE A 520 10.85 -2.63 -5.12
N PRO A 521 9.99 -1.60 -5.14
CA PRO A 521 10.24 -0.44 -5.98
C PRO A 521 11.36 0.43 -5.40
N SER A 522 12.17 0.98 -6.30
CA SER A 522 13.15 2.03 -6.00
C SER A 522 13.21 2.99 -7.19
N CYS A 523 13.80 4.15 -6.97
CA CYS A 523 14.06 5.07 -8.04
C CYS A 523 14.97 4.43 -9.09
N ASN A 524 14.53 4.45 -10.35
CA ASN A 524 15.21 3.83 -11.49
C ASN A 524 15.55 2.34 -11.32
N ALA A 525 15.18 1.67 -10.23
CA ALA A 525 15.44 0.25 -10.03
C ALA A 525 14.22 -0.52 -9.51
N VAL A 526 14.22 -1.82 -9.75
CA VAL A 526 13.41 -2.78 -8.97
C VAL A 526 14.34 -3.71 -8.23
N LEU A 527 14.06 -3.94 -6.95
CA LEU A 527 14.86 -4.78 -6.08
C LEU A 527 14.16 -6.13 -5.84
N HIS A 528 14.93 -7.21 -5.81
CA HIS A 528 14.46 -8.56 -5.47
C HIS A 528 15.38 -9.16 -4.41
N LYS A 529 14.84 -9.42 -3.22
CA LYS A 529 15.59 -10.04 -2.12
C LYS A 529 15.73 -11.54 -2.33
N LEU A 530 16.96 -12.03 -2.36
CA LEU A 530 17.30 -13.44 -2.50
C LEU A 530 17.37 -14.13 -1.13
N SER A 531 17.06 -15.44 -1.11
CA SER A 531 17.22 -16.27 0.09
C SER A 531 18.67 -16.64 0.37
N GLU A 532 19.49 -16.73 -0.68
CA GLU A 532 20.88 -17.18 -0.65
C GLU A 532 21.74 -16.30 -1.59
N PRO A 533 23.07 -16.26 -1.42
CA PRO A 533 23.96 -15.62 -2.40
C PRO A 533 23.82 -16.28 -3.78
N LEU A 534 24.13 -15.54 -4.85
CA LEU A 534 24.10 -16.14 -6.18
C LEU A 534 25.19 -17.22 -6.29
N PRO A 535 24.85 -18.43 -6.74
CA PRO A 535 25.81 -19.52 -6.88
C PRO A 535 26.89 -19.16 -7.90
N LYS A 536 28.03 -19.85 -7.83
CA LYS A 536 29.13 -19.64 -8.77
C LYS A 536 28.62 -19.82 -10.19
N TYR A 537 29.07 -18.95 -11.09
CA TYR A 537 28.65 -18.95 -12.49
C TYR A 537 29.84 -19.26 -13.41
N GLY A 538 29.58 -20.02 -14.47
CA GLY A 538 30.49 -20.16 -15.60
C GLY A 538 29.71 -20.36 -16.90
N LYS A 539 30.39 -20.24 -18.04
CA LYS A 539 29.70 -20.34 -19.34
C LYS A 539 29.19 -21.76 -19.59
N THR A 540 30.04 -22.75 -19.35
CA THR A 540 29.69 -24.16 -19.46
C THR A 540 29.84 -24.89 -18.12
N LEU A 541 29.14 -26.02 -17.96
CA LEU A 541 29.28 -26.93 -16.84
C LEU A 541 30.76 -27.32 -16.61
N MET A 542 31.50 -27.55 -17.69
CA MET A 542 32.92 -27.92 -17.58
C MET A 542 33.81 -26.77 -17.09
N ASP A 543 33.54 -25.52 -17.51
CA ASP A 543 34.27 -24.33 -17.02
C ASP A 543 34.09 -24.17 -15.51
N VAL A 544 32.87 -24.40 -15.03
CA VAL A 544 32.52 -24.31 -13.61
C VAL A 544 33.22 -25.38 -12.79
N LEU A 545 33.19 -26.64 -13.24
CA LEU A 545 33.84 -27.77 -12.56
C LEU A 545 35.35 -27.57 -12.47
N ARG A 546 35.99 -27.07 -13.54
CA ARG A 546 37.44 -26.77 -13.55
C ARG A 546 37.83 -25.64 -12.58
N GLY A 547 36.90 -24.74 -12.28
CA GLY A 547 37.09 -23.66 -11.30
C GLY A 547 36.91 -24.08 -9.84
N MET A 548 36.57 -25.35 -9.55
CA MET A 548 36.42 -25.87 -8.19
C MET A 548 37.68 -26.64 -7.76
N ASP A 549 38.41 -26.09 -6.78
CA ASP A 549 39.73 -26.63 -6.37
C ASP A 549 39.69 -28.06 -5.80
N ASN A 550 38.56 -28.47 -5.22
CA ASN A 550 38.33 -29.77 -4.57
C ASN A 550 37.61 -30.79 -5.46
N MET A 551 37.58 -30.56 -6.78
CA MET A 551 36.90 -31.41 -7.77
C MET A 551 37.85 -31.93 -8.86
N LYS A 552 39.16 -31.92 -8.62
CA LYS A 552 40.16 -32.23 -9.65
C LYS A 552 40.05 -33.68 -10.13
N GLN A 553 39.74 -34.61 -9.23
CA GLN A 553 39.53 -36.01 -9.57
C GLN A 553 38.25 -36.19 -10.39
N PHE A 554 37.16 -35.52 -10.00
CA PHE A 554 35.90 -35.56 -10.77
C PHE A 554 36.12 -35.05 -12.20
N VAL A 555 36.82 -33.92 -12.36
CA VAL A 555 37.21 -33.35 -13.65
C VAL A 555 38.04 -34.34 -14.47
N MET A 556 39.05 -34.97 -13.86
CA MET A 556 39.91 -35.96 -14.52
C MET A 556 39.11 -37.19 -15.00
N LEU A 557 38.14 -37.67 -14.22
CA LEU A 557 37.27 -38.77 -14.62
C LEU A 557 36.34 -38.38 -15.78
N MET A 558 35.79 -37.15 -15.77
CA MET A 558 35.00 -36.62 -16.88
C MET A 558 35.80 -36.56 -18.18
N GLU A 559 37.03 -36.05 -18.13
CA GLU A 559 37.93 -35.97 -19.30
C GLU A 559 38.35 -37.36 -19.80
N THR A 560 38.63 -38.29 -18.87
CA THR A 560 38.97 -39.68 -19.20
C THR A 560 37.81 -40.40 -19.89
N SER A 561 36.58 -40.18 -19.41
CA SER A 561 35.37 -40.73 -20.05
C SER A 561 35.10 -40.14 -21.44
N GLY A 562 35.52 -38.89 -21.70
CA GLY A 562 35.21 -38.12 -22.90
C GLY A 562 33.86 -37.40 -22.86
N LEU A 563 33.16 -37.41 -21.71
CA LEU A 563 31.91 -36.69 -21.48
C LEU A 563 32.13 -35.20 -21.18
N ASP A 564 33.37 -34.77 -20.97
CA ASP A 564 33.77 -33.36 -20.87
C ASP A 564 33.35 -32.55 -22.11
N LYS A 565 33.34 -33.19 -23.29
CA LYS A 565 32.88 -32.60 -24.55
C LYS A 565 31.40 -32.29 -24.53
N ASN A 566 30.58 -33.20 -23.99
CA ASN A 566 29.16 -32.96 -23.79
C ASN A 566 28.95 -31.80 -22.81
N LEU A 567 29.66 -31.79 -21.69
CA LEU A 567 29.51 -30.73 -20.69
C LEU A 567 30.05 -29.35 -21.16
N SER A 568 30.90 -29.33 -22.17
CA SER A 568 31.40 -28.11 -22.80
C SER A 568 30.51 -27.60 -23.94
N ASP A 569 29.53 -28.40 -24.38
CA ASP A 569 28.59 -28.02 -25.44
C ASP A 569 27.46 -27.15 -24.87
N PRO A 570 27.31 -25.89 -25.32
CA PRO A 570 26.24 -25.00 -24.86
C PRO A 570 24.82 -25.55 -25.08
N GLU A 571 24.63 -26.41 -26.09
CA GLU A 571 23.31 -26.98 -26.42
C GLU A 571 22.97 -28.18 -25.52
N PHE A 572 23.96 -28.75 -24.82
CA PHE A 572 23.76 -29.91 -23.96
C PHE A 572 23.34 -29.48 -22.55
N SER A 573 22.03 -29.40 -22.33
CA SER A 573 21.46 -29.06 -21.02
C SER A 573 21.52 -30.23 -20.03
N ALA A 574 22.19 -30.06 -18.89
CA ALA A 574 22.32 -31.12 -17.90
C ALA A 574 22.35 -30.65 -16.43
N THR A 575 22.12 -31.61 -15.53
CA THR A 575 22.41 -31.52 -14.11
C THR A 575 23.56 -32.46 -13.79
N VAL A 576 24.65 -31.92 -13.23
CA VAL A 576 25.82 -32.67 -12.79
C VAL A 576 25.75 -32.87 -11.29
N LEU A 577 25.87 -34.12 -10.85
CA LEU A 577 25.96 -34.52 -9.46
C LEU A 577 27.43 -34.78 -9.15
N ALA A 578 28.18 -33.72 -8.85
CA ALA A 578 29.61 -33.80 -8.57
C ALA A 578 29.90 -34.39 -7.18
N PHE A 579 31.13 -34.81 -6.95
CA PHE A 579 31.64 -35.22 -5.65
C PHE A 579 33.07 -34.72 -5.48
N GLU A 580 33.44 -34.39 -4.24
CA GLU A 580 34.77 -33.88 -3.93
C GLU A 580 35.84 -34.98 -3.96
N ASP A 581 37.10 -34.57 -4.10
CA ASP A 581 38.25 -35.47 -4.18
C ASP A 581 38.35 -36.39 -2.95
N ASP A 582 38.06 -35.87 -1.75
CA ASP A 582 38.07 -36.65 -0.50
C ASP A 582 36.95 -37.70 -0.45
N ALA A 583 35.78 -37.38 -1.00
CA ALA A 583 34.64 -38.29 -1.08
C ALA A 583 34.94 -39.48 -2.00
N PHE A 584 35.70 -39.28 -3.07
CA PHE A 584 36.16 -40.35 -3.94
C PHE A 584 37.23 -41.22 -3.27
N ASP A 585 38.21 -40.59 -2.63
CA ASP A 585 39.31 -41.26 -1.92
C ASP A 585 38.82 -42.15 -0.77
N ASN A 586 37.72 -41.76 -0.10
CA ASN A 586 37.12 -42.53 0.97
C ASN A 586 36.46 -43.84 0.51
N ILE A 587 36.05 -43.93 -0.77
CA ILE A 587 35.35 -45.10 -1.31
C ILE A 587 36.31 -45.99 -2.11
N TYR A 588 37.11 -45.41 -3.00
CA TYR A 588 38.01 -46.15 -3.87
C TYR A 588 39.40 -46.14 -3.25
N LYS A 589 39.87 -47.30 -2.78
CA LYS A 589 41.28 -47.45 -2.35
C LYS A 589 42.19 -47.52 -3.57
N ASP A 590 43.50 -47.33 -3.38
CA ASP A 590 44.47 -47.19 -4.48
C ASP A 590 44.38 -48.32 -5.53
N THR A 591 44.24 -49.57 -5.10
CA THR A 591 44.05 -50.71 -6.01
C THR A 591 42.75 -50.66 -6.82
N ASP A 592 41.66 -50.17 -6.23
CA ASP A 592 40.37 -50.05 -6.91
C ASP A 592 40.34 -48.86 -7.87
N LYS A 593 41.06 -47.79 -7.54
CA LYS A 593 41.27 -46.64 -8.44
C LYS A 593 42.04 -47.06 -9.69
N GLU A 594 43.14 -47.79 -9.54
CA GLU A 594 43.92 -48.28 -10.69
C GLU A 594 43.08 -49.17 -11.60
N ASN A 595 42.29 -50.09 -11.02
CA ASN A 595 41.39 -50.95 -11.79
C ASN A 595 40.31 -50.17 -12.53
N LEU A 596 39.69 -49.17 -11.88
CA LEU A 596 38.68 -48.32 -12.51
C LEU A 596 39.27 -47.50 -13.66
N LEU A 597 40.43 -46.87 -13.44
CA LEU A 597 41.10 -46.04 -14.44
C LEU A 597 41.69 -46.84 -15.60
N ALA A 598 41.98 -48.13 -15.41
CA ALA A 598 42.45 -49.03 -16.47
C ALA A 598 41.39 -49.29 -17.55
N ASN A 599 40.10 -49.15 -17.24
CA ASN A 599 39.01 -49.38 -18.18
C ASN A 599 38.18 -48.11 -18.40
N LYS A 600 38.41 -47.45 -19.54
CA LYS A 600 37.65 -46.26 -19.96
C LYS A 600 36.13 -46.47 -19.95
N SER A 601 35.65 -47.67 -20.29
CA SER A 601 34.21 -47.97 -20.32
C SER A 601 33.59 -47.93 -18.91
N ASP A 602 34.35 -48.35 -17.90
CA ASP A 602 33.89 -48.34 -16.51
C ASP A 602 33.86 -46.92 -15.96
N VAL A 603 34.86 -46.10 -16.31
CA VAL A 603 34.87 -44.66 -16.00
C VAL A 603 33.69 -43.96 -16.67
N GLU A 604 33.44 -44.24 -17.96
CA GLU A 604 32.30 -43.66 -18.68
C GLU A 604 30.96 -44.05 -18.04
N LEU A 605 30.78 -45.31 -17.65
CA LEU A 605 29.56 -45.76 -16.98
C LEU A 605 29.38 -45.09 -15.60
N LEU A 606 30.46 -44.95 -14.83
CA LEU A 606 30.44 -44.23 -13.56
C LEU A 606 30.05 -42.77 -13.75
N MET A 607 30.64 -42.08 -14.72
CA MET A 607 30.37 -40.65 -14.94
C MET A 607 28.97 -40.41 -15.50
N LYS A 608 28.45 -41.29 -16.37
CA LYS A 608 27.07 -41.21 -16.86
C LYS A 608 26.02 -41.25 -15.74
N ARG A 609 26.29 -41.87 -14.59
CA ARG A 609 25.39 -41.86 -13.42
C ARG A 609 25.25 -40.50 -12.77
N HIS A 610 26.29 -39.68 -12.89
CA HIS A 610 26.37 -38.37 -12.28
C HIS A 610 25.85 -37.27 -13.20
N ILE A 611 25.24 -37.62 -14.33
CA ILE A 611 24.69 -36.67 -15.30
C ILE A 611 23.23 -37.01 -15.56
N ILE A 612 22.35 -36.05 -15.28
CA ILE A 612 20.94 -36.08 -15.67
C ILE A 612 20.81 -35.16 -16.90
N PRO A 613 20.28 -35.63 -18.04
CA PRO A 613 20.23 -34.86 -19.29
C PRO A 613 19.09 -33.82 -19.31
N VAL A 614 18.89 -33.12 -18.20
CA VAL A 614 18.02 -31.95 -18.02
C VAL A 614 18.60 -31.06 -16.94
N SER A 615 18.54 -29.73 -17.12
CA SER A 615 18.93 -28.76 -16.10
C SER A 615 17.85 -28.61 -15.03
N LEU A 616 18.15 -29.05 -13.82
CA LEU A 616 17.28 -29.07 -12.65
C LEU A 616 17.98 -28.40 -11.46
N CYS A 617 17.38 -27.32 -10.95
CA CYS A 617 17.75 -26.77 -9.65
C CYS A 617 17.19 -27.64 -8.51
N CYS A 618 17.73 -27.48 -7.31
CA CYS A 618 17.39 -28.26 -6.13
C CYS A 618 15.89 -28.21 -5.80
N TYR A 619 15.25 -27.05 -6.00
CA TYR A 619 13.81 -26.90 -5.75
C TYR A 619 12.93 -27.80 -6.65
N LYS A 620 13.39 -28.15 -7.86
CA LYS A 620 12.73 -29.15 -8.74
C LYS A 620 13.22 -30.55 -8.44
N LEU A 621 14.52 -30.70 -8.20
CA LEU A 621 15.13 -31.99 -7.89
C LEU A 621 14.46 -32.63 -6.67
N CYS A 622 14.13 -31.83 -5.66
CA CYS A 622 13.55 -32.29 -4.39
C CYS A 622 12.23 -31.59 -4.04
N GLU A 623 11.40 -31.35 -5.07
CA GLU A 623 10.02 -30.93 -4.89
C GLU A 623 9.24 -31.98 -4.09
N ASN A 624 8.34 -31.54 -3.22
CA ASN A 624 7.68 -32.35 -2.21
C ASN A 624 6.74 -33.40 -2.83
N THR A 625 7.20 -34.64 -2.95
CA THR A 625 6.38 -35.79 -3.36
C THR A 625 6.39 -36.83 -2.26
N LEU A 626 5.22 -37.41 -1.95
CA LEU A 626 5.04 -38.46 -0.94
C LEU A 626 5.93 -39.71 -1.17
N PHE A 627 6.51 -39.84 -2.36
CA PHE A 627 7.28 -41.00 -2.80
C PHE A 627 8.71 -40.65 -3.27
N GLY A 628 9.15 -39.39 -3.14
CA GLY A 628 10.39 -38.91 -3.74
C GLY A 628 10.29 -38.74 -5.27
N ASN A 629 11.21 -37.96 -5.85
CA ASN A 629 11.23 -37.73 -7.30
C ASN A 629 12.20 -38.69 -7.97
N SER A 630 11.83 -39.21 -9.14
CA SER A 630 12.65 -40.17 -9.88
C SER A 630 13.24 -39.51 -11.12
N PHE A 631 14.55 -39.62 -11.30
CA PHE A 631 15.28 -39.04 -12.43
C PHE A 631 16.09 -40.11 -13.14
N ARG A 632 16.09 -40.08 -14.46
CA ARG A 632 16.89 -40.98 -15.28
C ARG A 632 18.24 -40.33 -15.57
N ALA A 633 19.33 -40.98 -15.16
CA ALA A 633 20.68 -40.55 -15.49
C ALA A 633 21.10 -41.03 -16.89
N MET A 634 22.22 -40.53 -17.42
CA MET A 634 22.73 -40.89 -18.75
C MET A 634 23.12 -42.37 -18.88
N ASP A 635 23.33 -43.08 -17.77
CA ASP A 635 23.61 -44.52 -17.78
C ASP A 635 22.34 -45.36 -17.97
N GLY A 636 21.18 -44.71 -18.00
CA GLY A 636 19.87 -45.33 -18.17
C GLY A 636 19.21 -45.76 -16.85
N LEU A 637 19.92 -45.72 -15.72
CA LEU A 637 19.36 -46.04 -14.42
C LEU A 637 18.48 -44.90 -13.90
N VAL A 638 17.53 -45.26 -13.02
CA VAL A 638 16.63 -44.30 -12.37
C VAL A 638 17.05 -44.16 -10.92
N TYR A 639 17.27 -42.91 -10.51
CA TYR A 639 17.64 -42.54 -9.16
C TYR A 639 16.52 -41.74 -8.49
N GLN A 640 16.30 -42.00 -7.21
CA GLN A 640 15.33 -41.24 -6.43
C GLN A 640 16.02 -40.12 -5.65
N SER A 641 15.44 -38.94 -5.63
CA SER A 641 15.81 -37.89 -4.70
C SER A 641 14.87 -37.89 -3.49
N LYS A 642 15.41 -37.54 -2.33
CA LYS A 642 14.65 -37.33 -1.10
C LYS A 642 14.94 -35.93 -0.58
N GLY A 643 13.88 -35.25 -0.13
CA GLY A 643 13.98 -33.90 0.38
C GLY A 643 12.63 -33.36 0.82
N PHE A 644 12.64 -32.17 1.42
CA PHE A 644 11.44 -31.49 1.84
C PHE A 644 11.52 -30.02 1.44
N SER A 645 10.42 -29.50 0.86
CA SER A 645 10.30 -28.08 0.50
C SER A 645 11.49 -27.55 -0.34
N GLY A 646 11.93 -28.33 -1.33
CA GLY A 646 13.03 -27.94 -2.23
C GLY A 646 14.43 -28.09 -1.65
N HIS A 647 14.57 -28.58 -0.41
CA HIS A 647 15.86 -28.93 0.18
C HIS A 647 16.10 -30.42 -0.01
N CYS A 648 17.14 -30.78 -0.77
CA CYS A 648 17.53 -32.17 -0.95
C CYS A 648 18.32 -32.68 0.27
N SER A 649 17.89 -33.81 0.84
CA SER A 649 18.70 -34.54 1.80
C SER A 649 19.58 -35.59 1.12
N HIS A 650 19.05 -36.27 0.09
CA HIS A 650 19.75 -37.35 -0.60
C HIS A 650 19.40 -37.39 -2.09
N PHE A 651 20.34 -37.88 -2.90
CA PHE A 651 20.11 -38.30 -4.27
C PHE A 651 20.66 -39.70 -4.48
N GLY A 652 19.81 -40.63 -4.89
CA GLY A 652 20.13 -42.05 -4.97
C GLY A 652 20.55 -42.60 -3.61
N ASN A 653 21.80 -43.01 -3.53
CA ASN A 653 22.46 -43.59 -2.35
C ASN A 653 23.47 -42.65 -1.69
N SER A 654 23.54 -41.38 -2.12
CA SER A 654 24.42 -40.38 -1.55
C SER A 654 23.64 -39.25 -0.88
N GLY A 655 24.16 -38.73 0.23
CA GLY A 655 23.67 -37.50 0.83
C GLY A 655 23.99 -36.29 -0.03
N MET A 656 23.13 -35.27 -0.02
CA MET A 656 23.42 -34.00 -0.67
C MET A 656 24.32 -33.16 0.25
N LYS A 657 25.53 -32.84 -0.20
CA LYS A 657 26.47 -31.96 0.53
C LYS A 657 26.14 -30.49 0.30
N GLN A 658 25.95 -30.12 -0.97
CA GLN A 658 25.59 -28.76 -1.36
C GLN A 658 24.67 -28.79 -2.59
N CYS A 659 23.48 -28.21 -2.45
CA CYS A 659 22.58 -28.00 -3.58
C CYS A 659 22.97 -26.75 -4.38
N ASP A 660 22.70 -26.77 -5.69
CA ASP A 660 22.86 -25.64 -6.59
C ASP A 660 24.21 -24.94 -6.46
N ALA A 661 25.27 -25.72 -6.18
CA ALA A 661 26.60 -25.22 -5.83
C ALA A 661 27.17 -24.30 -6.91
N ALA A 662 26.81 -24.55 -8.16
CA ALA A 662 27.12 -23.66 -9.26
C ALA A 662 26.13 -23.82 -10.43
N VAL A 663 26.08 -22.79 -11.27
CA VAL A 663 25.20 -22.68 -12.43
C VAL A 663 25.98 -22.27 -13.67
N SER A 664 25.49 -22.67 -14.83
CA SER A 664 26.06 -22.35 -16.13
C SER A 664 24.98 -22.22 -17.18
N ASP A 665 25.34 -21.75 -18.38
CA ASP A 665 24.37 -21.58 -19.47
C ASP A 665 23.74 -22.91 -19.90
N ASN A 666 24.50 -24.00 -19.80
CA ASN A 666 24.08 -25.34 -20.17
C ASN A 666 23.77 -26.26 -18.97
N GLY A 667 23.69 -25.75 -17.72
CA GLY A 667 23.30 -26.62 -16.63
C GLY A 667 23.58 -26.17 -15.19
N VAL A 668 23.32 -27.08 -14.26
CA VAL A 668 23.51 -26.90 -12.81
C VAL A 668 24.41 -27.99 -12.24
N VAL A 669 25.24 -27.64 -11.25
CA VAL A 669 26.08 -28.57 -10.49
C VAL A 669 25.56 -28.66 -9.05
N HIS A 670 25.33 -29.87 -8.56
CA HIS A 670 25.14 -30.16 -7.13
C HIS A 670 26.32 -31.01 -6.63
N ILE A 671 26.62 -30.92 -5.34
CA ILE A 671 27.71 -31.66 -4.71
C ILE A 671 27.12 -32.73 -3.79
N LEU A 672 27.49 -33.97 -4.03
CA LEU A 672 27.16 -35.15 -3.24
C LEU A 672 28.23 -35.41 -2.18
N GLN A 673 27.84 -36.09 -1.11
CA GLN A 673 28.74 -36.57 -0.06
C GLN A 673 29.59 -37.76 -0.50
N SER A 674 29.19 -38.44 -1.59
CA SER A 674 29.89 -39.61 -2.12
C SER A 674 29.53 -39.89 -3.59
N PRO A 675 30.43 -40.52 -4.36
CA PRO A 675 30.11 -41.05 -5.68
C PRO A 675 28.89 -42.01 -5.68
N LEU A 676 28.05 -41.90 -6.70
CA LEU A 676 26.93 -42.79 -6.95
C LEU A 676 27.42 -44.17 -7.42
N TYR A 677 27.06 -45.21 -6.68
CA TYR A 677 27.25 -46.62 -7.06
C TYR A 677 25.94 -47.23 -7.58
N PRO A 678 25.97 -48.33 -8.35
CA PRO A 678 24.75 -48.91 -8.90
C PRO A 678 23.86 -49.39 -7.76
N ALA A 679 22.63 -48.90 -7.71
CA ALA A 679 21.65 -49.42 -6.77
C ALA A 679 21.44 -50.92 -7.11
N ARG A 680 21.66 -51.81 -6.14
CA ARG A 680 21.08 -53.17 -6.25
C ARG A 680 19.59 -52.98 -6.48
N ALA A 681 19.05 -53.62 -7.50
CA ALA A 681 17.61 -53.67 -7.76
C ALA A 681 16.91 -54.35 -6.58
N TYR A 682 16.68 -53.62 -5.50
CA TYR A 682 15.75 -54.02 -4.46
C TYR A 682 14.37 -53.56 -4.92
N ASN A 683 13.55 -54.53 -5.32
CA ASN A 683 12.10 -54.36 -5.38
C ASN A 683 11.61 -53.99 -3.97
N PHE A 684 11.58 -52.69 -3.66
CA PHE A 684 10.88 -52.20 -2.47
C PHE A 684 9.38 -52.29 -2.74
N ILE A 685 8.80 -53.43 -2.38
CA ILE A 685 7.38 -53.49 -2.06
C ILE A 685 7.19 -52.63 -0.81
N ASN A 686 6.40 -51.57 -0.94
CA ASN A 686 5.97 -50.67 0.14
C ASN A 686 5.55 -51.43 1.41
N PHE A 687 6.15 -51.08 2.55
CA PHE A 687 5.50 -51.15 3.86
C PHE A 687 5.72 -49.83 4.59
N PRO A 688 4.70 -48.93 4.65
CA PRO A 688 4.83 -47.66 5.33
C PRO A 688 4.39 -47.83 6.78
N PHE A 689 5.28 -48.15 7.74
CA PHE A 689 4.95 -47.96 9.18
C PHE A 689 6.10 -48.00 10.20
N ILE A 690 7.40 -48.16 9.84
CA ILE A 690 8.47 -48.34 10.87
C ILE A 690 9.65 -47.37 10.75
N ASP A 691 9.43 -46.08 10.44
CA ASP A 691 10.51 -45.08 10.53
C ASP A 691 10.17 -43.88 11.43
N SER A 692 9.09 -43.96 12.23
CA SER A 692 8.75 -42.89 13.19
C SER A 692 9.28 -43.12 14.61
N LEU A 693 10.20 -44.06 14.84
CA LEU A 693 10.80 -44.26 16.16
C LEU A 693 12.32 -44.30 16.08
N ALA A 694 12.93 -43.25 16.65
CA ALA A 694 14.34 -43.17 16.94
C ALA A 694 14.77 -44.31 17.87
N ILE A 695 15.20 -45.44 17.30
CA ILE A 695 15.97 -46.47 18.00
C ILE A 695 17.07 -46.96 17.05
N GLY A 696 18.06 -46.11 16.83
CA GLY A 696 19.35 -46.53 16.27
C GLY A 696 20.15 -47.28 17.35
N ARG A 697 20.53 -48.53 17.03
CA ARG A 697 21.63 -49.36 17.59
C ARG A 697 21.35 -50.80 18.08
N PRO A 698 20.13 -51.32 18.31
CA PRO A 698 19.97 -52.74 18.65
C PRO A 698 19.68 -53.67 17.45
N VAL A 699 19.33 -53.14 16.27
CA VAL A 699 18.86 -53.98 15.15
C VAL A 699 20.02 -54.63 14.37
N GLN A 700 21.23 -54.08 14.43
CA GLN A 700 22.42 -54.68 13.80
C GLN A 700 22.93 -55.93 14.54
N GLU A 701 22.70 -56.06 15.86
CA GLU A 701 23.09 -57.24 16.65
C GLU A 701 22.08 -58.40 16.57
N PHE A 702 20.85 -58.15 16.11
CA PHE A 702 19.85 -59.21 15.95
C PHE A 702 20.06 -60.00 14.65
N PHE A 703 20.58 -59.37 13.59
CA PHE A 703 20.82 -60.03 12.29
C PHE A 703 22.17 -60.76 12.18
N SER A 704 23.05 -60.67 13.18
CA SER A 704 24.31 -61.42 13.20
C SER A 704 24.18 -62.84 13.77
N ASN A 705 23.01 -63.25 14.29
CA ASN A 705 22.85 -64.51 15.03
C ASN A 705 21.74 -65.46 14.51
N VAL A 706 21.25 -65.28 13.28
CA VAL A 706 20.26 -66.20 12.69
C VAL A 706 20.84 -66.94 11.48
N PRO A 707 21.15 -68.24 11.59
CA PRO A 707 21.63 -69.04 10.48
C PRO A 707 20.43 -69.66 9.75
N PHE A 708 19.86 -68.96 8.78
CA PHE A 708 18.94 -69.58 7.81
C PHE A 708 18.99 -68.81 6.49
N PHE A 709 19.88 -69.25 5.60
CA PHE A 709 19.59 -69.72 4.24
C PHE A 709 20.94 -69.95 3.53
N ASN A 710 21.31 -71.24 3.42
CA ASN A 710 22.26 -71.73 2.43
C ASN A 710 21.73 -71.49 1.01
#